data_AF-A0A0G4L422-F1
#
_entry.id   AF-A0A0G4L422-F1
#
_cell.length_a   1.000
_cell.length_b   1.000
_cell.length_c   1.000
_cell.angle_alpha   90.00
_cell.angle_beta   90.00
_cell.angle_gamma   90.00
#
_symmetry.space_group_name_H-M   'P 1'
#
loop_
_entity.id
_entity.type
_entity.pdbx_description
1 polymer ?
#
loop_
_entity_poly.entity_id
_entity_poly.type
_entity_poly.pdbx_seq_one_letter_code
_entity_poly.pdbx_strand_id
1 'polypeptide(L)'
;MAAASRGFESSSYFDPSLSNEASSVSRGNSASSFSRIPLYEDDALGHSPLRDEETPASPNSQGTSDSTSALAHQREQVGSASTIRASSTVSTVPHTAYTSRRSQTPFLRGDEGRHVICAVSEARGITPSVGVAFVNIATGEVILSQISDSQFYVKTLHKLNMLEPSHILMVPSACAPNPSSYLYYMIEQHVASAKIVPWHRKFWSESAGLDYISEYALQGDAEAIQVAIQGNFFTTCAFSAVMKHLEVELSLNIVSHTMRIRYEPSDHTMMIDVSAIQSLELVQNLRNSRSKDSLYGLLNQTITPMGARKLKSDILQPTTLVEDVLKWRYEAVAELTSSEDMFIGVRKALKAFPDLVIIPRRPSTEASEFALNQVIMIKAFLASVPNIYQALGPAQCHLLVKIRDLCRPEMTQQVQDLISEAINADVTLMKSPLEMRNARMFAVKSGYNGLLDVARQTYKECTEDVHRYVADLNKTYELDAKLKYDTTRRYWLQLRAADFRNRAIPDVLVNRVIKKGHIECLTLQMKKFDFRIADSVTEAMGMGDQVVQEMLDSIRTQIEPMFRVCDAIALLDMLASFAQIAIQRDYVRPVISDTLGLRAARHPILDKNLNDEFVPNDVFSKEEYRFQIITGCNMSGKSTYIRMIALLQVMAQIGCFVPARYASFRIIHHIFARLSTDDSIEGNLSTFSCEMREMAFILRNVEKNSMVIIDELGRGTSTRDGLSIALAMAEALMRSRASVWFVTHYDKLAEVLGNRFGVINLHLATSTSMTPHETPKMTMLYTLSSGRVLDEHYGITLAKAMGFPDDFLEEAERVSRSLKQQREANRQSPEVHRRISRQNLILNLHEQLKQAYASQLDEEALALHLEKLQEEFIARIEAIEGDSDTESEPQTLSPIHSATSEPFMFEDAPATKQEEFRMVDLSEDVNDTETNDMPASPLWSDIFESDEVDESSRMMDVDG
;
A
#
# COMPACT_ATOMS: atom_id res chain seq x y z
N MET A 1 -23.44 -53.20 38.01
CA MET A 1 -22.97 -53.49 36.64
C MET A 1 -21.99 -52.37 36.29
N ALA A 2 -20.70 -52.59 36.56
CA ALA A 2 -19.64 -52.81 35.55
C ALA A 2 -19.39 -51.52 34.70
N ALA A 3 -18.37 -50.66 34.90
CA ALA A 3 -16.95 -50.82 35.28
C ALA A 3 -16.12 -51.63 34.25
N ALA A 4 -14.89 -51.25 33.81
CA ALA A 4 -14.11 -50.00 33.92
C ALA A 4 -12.84 -50.07 33.01
N SER A 5 -12.11 -48.94 32.84
CA SER A 5 -10.64 -48.80 32.71
C SER A 5 -9.85 -49.09 31.40
N ARG A 6 -8.88 -48.16 31.11
CA ARG A 6 -7.54 -48.29 30.44
C ARG A 6 -7.48 -48.77 28.96
N GLY A 7 -6.51 -48.41 28.11
CA GLY A 7 -5.34 -47.49 28.16
C GLY A 7 -4.33 -47.77 27.01
N PHE A 8 -3.23 -47.01 26.93
CA PHE A 8 -1.92 -47.30 26.27
C PHE A 8 -1.63 -47.07 24.74
N GLU A 9 -0.50 -46.38 24.51
CA GLU A 9 0.63 -46.52 23.52
C GLU A 9 0.48 -46.68 21.98
N SER A 10 1.24 -45.85 21.24
CA SER A 10 2.31 -46.19 20.24
C SER A 10 2.72 -44.90 19.49
N SER A 11 3.96 -44.48 19.21
CA SER A 11 5.29 -45.09 18.94
C SER A 11 5.48 -45.66 17.52
N SER A 12 6.20 -44.93 16.65
CA SER A 12 7.20 -45.51 15.72
C SER A 12 7.95 -44.46 14.89
N TYR A 13 9.29 -44.46 15.00
CA TYR A 13 10.23 -44.01 13.96
C TYR A 13 10.16 -44.95 12.74
N PHE A 14 10.54 -44.51 11.53
CA PHE A 14 11.74 -45.00 10.83
C PHE A 14 12.08 -44.24 9.53
N ASP A 15 13.37 -44.26 9.18
CA ASP A 15 13.99 -43.66 7.97
C ASP A 15 14.36 -44.80 6.95
N PRO A 16 15.29 -44.72 5.98
CA PRO A 16 14.90 -44.94 4.58
C PRO A 16 15.65 -46.08 3.82
N SER A 17 15.31 -46.22 2.52
CA SER A 17 16.17 -46.63 1.38
C SER A 17 16.03 -48.03 0.72
N LEU A 18 16.14 -47.99 -0.63
CA LEU A 18 16.67 -48.98 -1.59
C LEU A 18 15.96 -50.34 -1.86
N SER A 19 15.57 -50.54 -3.13
CA SER A 19 16.04 -51.69 -3.97
C SER A 19 15.65 -51.55 -5.46
N ASN A 20 16.46 -52.17 -6.33
CA ASN A 20 16.25 -52.25 -7.79
C ASN A 20 15.40 -53.47 -8.17
N GLU A 21 14.86 -53.50 -9.40
CA GLU A 21 15.13 -54.62 -10.32
C GLU A 21 14.83 -54.28 -11.80
N ALA A 22 15.33 -55.12 -12.73
CA ALA A 22 15.46 -54.81 -14.16
C ALA A 22 14.94 -55.92 -15.08
N SER A 23 14.72 -55.62 -16.37
CA SER A 23 14.80 -56.62 -17.45
C SER A 23 15.02 -55.98 -18.83
N SER A 24 15.58 -56.75 -19.77
CA SER A 24 16.13 -56.28 -21.05
C SER A 24 15.97 -57.32 -22.17
N VAL A 25 15.73 -56.88 -23.43
CA VAL A 25 15.93 -57.69 -24.66
C VAL A 25 16.34 -56.78 -25.83
N SER A 26 17.12 -57.31 -26.79
CA SER A 26 17.84 -56.59 -27.85
C SER A 26 17.53 -57.06 -29.29
N ARG A 27 18.16 -56.38 -30.29
CA ARG A 27 18.23 -56.60 -31.79
C ARG A 27 17.31 -55.67 -32.61
N GLY A 28 17.67 -55.21 -33.82
CA GLY A 28 18.90 -55.34 -34.63
C GLY A 28 18.74 -54.72 -36.05
N ASN A 29 19.84 -54.28 -36.68
CA ASN A 29 19.88 -53.49 -37.95
C ASN A 29 19.36 -54.20 -39.23
N SER A 30 18.93 -53.41 -40.24
CA SER A 30 19.44 -53.51 -41.64
C SER A 30 19.04 -52.28 -42.48
N ALA A 31 19.59 -52.14 -43.71
CA ALA A 31 19.65 -50.87 -44.48
C ALA A 31 19.31 -51.02 -45.98
N SER A 32 19.03 -49.90 -46.66
CA SER A 32 19.15 -49.59 -48.12
C SER A 32 18.23 -48.39 -48.46
N SER A 33 18.44 -47.42 -49.36
CA SER A 33 19.47 -46.98 -50.32
C SER A 33 18.94 -46.86 -51.76
N PHE A 34 19.33 -45.79 -52.45
CA PHE A 34 19.26 -45.50 -53.90
C PHE A 34 18.10 -44.68 -54.51
N SER A 35 18.43 -44.10 -55.67
CA SER A 35 17.97 -42.82 -56.24
C SER A 35 17.58 -42.91 -57.72
N ARG A 36 16.88 -41.87 -58.23
CA ARG A 36 16.81 -41.33 -59.62
C ARG A 36 15.93 -40.06 -59.56
N ILE A 37 16.36 -38.86 -59.99
CA ILE A 37 16.70 -38.32 -61.33
C ILE A 37 15.45 -38.09 -62.23
N PRO A 38 15.32 -36.92 -62.89
CA PRO A 38 14.02 -36.24 -63.14
C PRO A 38 13.64 -36.16 -64.64
N LEU A 39 12.52 -35.49 -64.97
CA LEU A 39 12.17 -34.99 -66.33
C LEU A 39 11.00 -33.98 -66.33
N TYR A 40 11.01 -33.02 -67.28
CA TYR A 40 9.89 -32.17 -67.80
C TYR A 40 9.20 -31.19 -66.80
N GLU A 41 8.52 -30.07 -67.14
CA GLU A 41 8.27 -29.28 -68.39
C GLU A 41 7.86 -27.83 -67.98
N ASP A 42 7.53 -26.92 -68.92
CA ASP A 42 8.39 -25.77 -69.30
C ASP A 42 7.53 -24.51 -69.64
N ASP A 43 8.17 -23.39 -70.08
CA ASP A 43 7.60 -22.09 -70.54
C ASP A 43 6.91 -21.17 -69.47
N ALA A 44 6.87 -19.81 -69.57
CA ALA A 44 7.12 -18.90 -70.69
C ALA A 44 7.58 -17.46 -70.28
N LEU A 45 8.42 -16.82 -71.12
CA LEU A 45 8.45 -15.38 -71.54
C LEU A 45 8.32 -14.21 -70.50
N GLY A 46 9.07 -13.11 -70.55
CA GLY A 46 10.15 -12.67 -71.46
C GLY A 46 10.46 -11.15 -71.35
N HIS A 47 11.56 -10.72 -71.97
CA HIS A 47 12.03 -9.33 -72.24
C HIS A 47 12.77 -8.49 -71.17
N SER A 48 13.80 -7.82 -71.69
CA SER A 48 14.73 -6.80 -71.17
C SER A 48 15.07 -5.86 -72.36
N PRO A 49 16.05 -4.91 -72.36
CA PRO A 49 16.76 -4.17 -71.28
C PRO A 49 16.88 -2.62 -71.57
N LEU A 50 17.83 -1.93 -70.90
CA LEU A 50 18.56 -0.68 -71.29
C LEU A 50 17.99 0.71 -70.91
N ARG A 51 18.76 1.51 -70.13
CA ARG A 51 19.75 2.50 -70.66
C ARG A 51 20.48 3.29 -69.55
N ASP A 52 21.73 3.67 -69.83
CA ASP A 52 22.56 4.66 -69.12
C ASP A 52 22.31 6.09 -69.65
N GLU A 53 22.65 7.14 -68.87
CA GLU A 53 23.56 8.25 -69.27
C GLU A 53 23.73 9.36 -68.20
N GLU A 54 24.99 9.59 -67.82
CA GLU A 54 25.74 10.87 -67.62
C GLU A 54 25.26 12.10 -66.77
N THR A 55 26.25 12.98 -66.55
CA THR A 55 26.38 14.12 -65.59
C THR A 55 26.16 15.48 -66.33
N PRO A 56 26.54 16.72 -65.89
CA PRO A 56 27.23 17.23 -64.66
C PRO A 56 26.77 18.61 -64.09
N ALA A 57 27.57 19.16 -63.15
CA ALA A 57 27.95 20.59 -62.96
C ALA A 57 27.51 21.37 -61.68
N SER A 58 28.40 22.32 -61.32
CA SER A 58 28.59 23.07 -60.03
C SER A 58 28.08 24.55 -60.13
N PRO A 59 28.47 25.58 -59.31
CA PRO A 59 29.31 25.67 -58.07
C PRO A 59 28.86 26.73 -56.99
N ASN A 60 29.75 26.95 -55.97
CA ASN A 60 30.06 28.20 -55.22
C ASN A 60 29.23 28.71 -54.01
N SER A 61 29.83 28.72 -52.81
CA SER A 61 30.46 29.89 -52.13
C SER A 61 31.01 29.49 -50.73
N GLN A 62 32.31 29.69 -50.44
CA GLN A 62 32.92 30.75 -49.58
C GLN A 62 32.38 30.83 -48.13
N GLY A 63 33.20 30.89 -47.06
CA GLY A 63 34.67 30.92 -46.92
C GLY A 63 35.13 30.38 -45.54
N THR A 64 36.42 30.05 -45.34
CA THR A 64 37.43 30.87 -44.61
C THR A 64 37.06 31.20 -43.15
N SER A 65 37.89 30.96 -42.12
CA SER A 65 39.34 30.69 -42.07
C SER A 65 39.80 30.24 -40.66
N ASP A 66 40.91 29.48 -40.59
CA ASP A 66 42.06 29.64 -39.68
C ASP A 66 41.89 29.72 -38.13
N SER A 67 42.77 29.17 -37.28
CA SER A 67 44.01 28.37 -37.51
C SER A 67 44.61 27.87 -36.16
N THR A 68 45.64 26.99 -36.25
CA THR A 68 46.73 26.75 -35.25
C THR A 68 46.37 26.21 -33.85
N SER A 69 47.20 25.43 -33.14
CA SER A 69 48.44 24.67 -33.42
C SER A 69 48.69 23.73 -32.19
N ALA A 70 48.85 22.41 -32.33
CA ALA A 70 50.10 21.67 -32.58
C ALA A 70 51.03 21.45 -31.34
N LEU A 71 51.74 20.31 -31.35
CA LEU A 71 52.78 19.82 -30.39
C LEU A 71 52.25 19.35 -29.02
N ALA A 72 52.34 18.08 -28.58
CA ALA A 72 53.20 16.92 -28.84
C ALA A 72 54.57 16.90 -28.13
N HIS A 73 54.69 16.05 -27.10
CA HIS A 73 55.83 15.18 -26.75
C HIS A 73 55.30 14.14 -25.73
N GLN A 74 55.44 12.80 -25.83
CA GLN A 74 56.57 11.92 -26.18
C GLN A 74 57.73 12.00 -25.15
N ARG A 75 58.32 10.90 -24.63
CA ARG A 75 58.22 9.46 -24.97
C ARG A 75 59.04 8.58 -23.98
N GLU A 76 58.73 7.28 -23.93
CA GLU A 76 59.67 6.11 -23.92
C GLU A 76 60.57 5.82 -22.67
N GLN A 77 61.11 4.60 -22.44
CA GLN A 77 61.00 3.23 -23.02
C GLN A 77 61.39 2.23 -21.89
N VAL A 78 61.26 0.89 -21.94
CA VAL A 78 61.83 -0.20 -22.78
C VAL A 78 61.12 -1.50 -22.29
N GLY A 79 60.86 -2.60 -23.03
CA GLY A 79 61.05 -2.97 -24.44
C GLY A 79 61.07 -4.51 -24.65
N SER A 80 60.78 -4.99 -25.88
CA SER A 80 61.14 -6.31 -26.50
C SER A 80 60.73 -7.66 -25.87
N ALA A 81 60.44 -8.77 -26.60
CA ALA A 81 60.16 -8.99 -28.04
C ALA A 81 59.68 -10.44 -28.36
N SER A 82 58.91 -10.62 -29.46
CA SER A 82 58.76 -11.86 -30.30
C SER A 82 58.13 -13.14 -29.66
N THR A 83 57.41 -14.06 -30.34
CA THR A 83 57.42 -14.55 -31.75
C THR A 83 56.07 -15.20 -32.22
N ILE A 84 55.64 -14.89 -33.47
CA ILE A 84 55.21 -15.81 -34.58
C ILE A 84 53.84 -16.59 -34.57
N ARG A 85 53.02 -16.28 -35.62
CA ARG A 85 51.95 -17.06 -36.36
C ARG A 85 50.64 -17.49 -35.65
N ALA A 86 49.50 -17.69 -36.34
CA ALA A 86 48.90 -17.13 -37.59
C ALA A 86 47.50 -17.76 -37.86
N SER A 87 46.63 -17.08 -38.63
CA SER A 87 45.40 -17.58 -39.33
C SER A 87 44.18 -18.05 -38.48
N SER A 88 42.91 -17.97 -38.92
CA SER A 88 42.20 -17.11 -39.91
C SER A 88 40.67 -17.37 -39.88
N THR A 89 39.84 -16.42 -40.38
CA THR A 89 38.51 -16.60 -41.06
C THR A 89 37.39 -17.44 -40.39
N VAL A 90 36.20 -16.91 -40.04
CA VAL A 90 35.06 -16.35 -40.85
C VAL A 90 34.07 -17.40 -41.39
N SER A 91 32.75 -17.15 -41.17
CA SER A 91 31.54 -17.71 -41.85
C SER A 91 31.14 -19.18 -41.58
N THR A 92 29.86 -19.63 -41.56
CA THR A 92 28.50 -19.00 -41.59
C THR A 92 27.40 -20.06 -41.32
N VAL A 93 26.37 -19.73 -40.49
CA VAL A 93 24.91 -20.06 -40.69
C VAL A 93 24.47 -21.56 -40.68
N PRO A 94 23.18 -21.96 -40.45
CA PRO A 94 22.00 -21.32 -39.81
C PRO A 94 21.49 -22.07 -38.54
N HIS A 95 20.60 -21.44 -37.76
CA HIS A 95 19.64 -22.15 -36.91
C HIS A 95 18.21 -21.97 -37.42
N THR A 96 17.48 -23.09 -37.55
CA THR A 96 16.08 -23.14 -37.99
C THR A 96 15.11 -22.79 -36.87
N ALA A 97 14.09 -22.00 -37.19
CA ALA A 97 13.08 -21.57 -36.23
C ALA A 97 12.04 -22.67 -35.95
N TYR A 98 11.81 -22.98 -34.67
CA TYR A 98 10.61 -23.70 -34.22
C TYR A 98 9.60 -22.70 -33.65
N THR A 99 8.49 -22.53 -34.35
CA THR A 99 7.38 -21.66 -33.92
C THR A 99 6.43 -22.41 -33.00
N SER A 100 6.44 -22.10 -31.70
CA SER A 100 5.37 -22.56 -30.79
C SER A 100 4.29 -21.49 -30.68
N ARG A 101 3.17 -21.70 -31.39
CA ARG A 101 1.96 -20.87 -31.24
C ARG A 101 1.31 -21.18 -29.89
N ARG A 102 1.49 -20.33 -28.88
CA ARG A 102 0.58 -20.26 -27.73
C ARG A 102 -0.52 -19.25 -28.02
N SER A 103 -1.69 -19.75 -28.42
CA SER A 103 -2.93 -18.99 -28.37
C SER A 103 -3.34 -18.78 -26.91
N GLN A 104 -3.27 -17.55 -26.42
CA GLN A 104 -3.90 -17.16 -25.15
C GLN A 104 -4.98 -16.12 -25.43
N THR A 105 -6.23 -16.52 -25.20
CA THR A 105 -7.37 -15.62 -25.09
C THR A 105 -7.29 -14.87 -23.74
N PRO A 106 -7.49 -13.54 -23.70
CA PRO A 106 -7.45 -12.79 -22.45
C PRO A 106 -8.78 -12.97 -21.70
N PHE A 107 -8.84 -13.94 -20.80
CA PHE A 107 -9.86 -13.99 -19.75
C PHE A 107 -9.42 -13.11 -18.58
N LEU A 108 -9.93 -11.87 -18.52
CA LEU A 108 -9.65 -10.95 -17.43
C LEU A 108 -10.53 -11.24 -16.21
N ARG A 109 -9.92 -11.78 -15.17
CA ARG A 109 -10.44 -11.75 -13.78
C ARG A 109 -9.26 -11.60 -12.80
N GLY A 110 -9.30 -10.54 -12.00
CA GLY A 110 -8.58 -10.46 -10.72
C GLY A 110 -7.11 -10.05 -10.76
N ASP A 111 -6.76 -8.97 -11.47
CA ASP A 111 -5.44 -8.33 -11.32
C ASP A 111 -5.55 -6.81 -11.53
N GLU A 112 -5.79 -6.07 -10.44
CA GLU A 112 -6.05 -4.63 -10.45
C GLU A 112 -4.79 -3.79 -10.75
N GLY A 113 -3.60 -4.36 -10.59
CA GLY A 113 -2.30 -3.68 -10.77
C GLY A 113 -1.88 -3.40 -12.22
N ARG A 114 -2.78 -3.52 -13.20
CA ARG A 114 -2.43 -3.43 -14.65
C ARG A 114 -3.05 -2.25 -15.41
N HIS A 115 -3.63 -1.26 -14.72
CA HIS A 115 -4.37 -0.16 -15.35
C HIS A 115 -3.74 1.24 -15.23
N VAL A 116 -2.61 1.38 -14.55
CA VAL A 116 -1.87 2.64 -14.43
C VAL A 116 -0.80 2.75 -15.51
N ILE A 117 -0.73 3.89 -16.19
CA ILE A 117 0.37 4.28 -17.10
C ILE A 117 1.05 5.53 -16.53
N CYS A 118 2.38 5.54 -16.54
CA CYS A 118 3.20 6.64 -16.06
C CYS A 118 4.03 7.24 -17.20
N ALA A 119 4.29 8.54 -17.20
CA ALA A 119 5.40 9.16 -17.93
C ALA A 119 6.36 9.84 -16.96
N VAL A 120 7.66 9.78 -17.28
CA VAL A 120 8.74 10.34 -16.45
C VAL A 120 9.64 11.24 -17.31
N SER A 121 9.76 12.50 -16.91
CA SER A 121 10.59 13.53 -17.57
C SER A 121 11.70 14.00 -16.64
N GLU A 122 12.96 13.83 -17.05
CA GLU A 122 14.16 14.15 -16.26
C GLU A 122 14.73 15.53 -16.65
N ALA A 123 14.96 16.40 -15.67
CA ALA A 123 15.71 17.64 -15.86
C ALA A 123 17.22 17.39 -15.89
N ARG A 124 17.91 17.85 -16.94
CA ARG A 124 19.38 17.78 -17.06
C ARG A 124 20.08 18.96 -16.38
N GLY A 125 19.62 19.32 -15.18
CA GLY A 125 20.06 20.49 -14.40
C GLY A 125 21.04 20.16 -13.27
N ILE A 126 21.43 21.19 -12.51
CA ILE A 126 22.27 21.05 -11.30
C ILE A 126 21.50 20.38 -10.16
N THR A 127 20.21 20.67 -10.04
CA THR A 127 19.27 19.94 -9.21
C THR A 127 18.55 18.87 -10.05
N PRO A 128 18.54 17.59 -9.64
CA PRO A 128 17.82 16.55 -10.35
C PRO A 128 16.33 16.64 -10.02
N SER A 129 15.60 17.42 -10.82
CA SER A 129 14.13 17.47 -10.74
C SER A 129 13.50 16.54 -11.78
N VAL A 130 12.47 15.82 -11.37
CA VAL A 130 11.74 14.87 -12.21
C VAL A 130 10.28 15.26 -12.25
N GLY A 131 9.74 15.45 -13.45
CA GLY A 131 8.30 15.58 -13.66
C GLY A 131 7.67 14.22 -13.93
N VAL A 132 6.63 13.88 -13.18
CA VAL A 132 5.95 12.57 -13.29
C VAL A 132 4.46 12.78 -13.47
N ALA A 133 3.87 12.03 -14.40
CA ALA A 133 2.43 12.01 -14.63
C ALA A 133 1.95 10.55 -14.64
N PHE A 134 1.04 10.21 -13.73
CA PHE A 134 0.37 8.92 -13.68
C PHE A 134 -1.08 9.07 -14.15
N VAL A 135 -1.56 8.18 -15.00
CA VAL A 135 -2.97 8.08 -15.39
C VAL A 135 -3.47 6.67 -15.08
N ASN A 136 -4.49 6.58 -14.24
CA ASN A 136 -5.23 5.34 -14.00
C ASN A 136 -6.43 5.28 -14.96
N ILE A 137 -6.31 4.44 -15.99
CA ILE A 137 -7.33 4.33 -17.04
C ILE A 137 -8.64 3.73 -16.48
N ALA A 138 -8.59 3.00 -15.38
CA ALA A 138 -9.76 2.37 -14.75
C ALA A 138 -10.56 3.31 -13.82
N THR A 139 -10.01 4.47 -13.44
CA THR A 139 -10.70 5.46 -12.58
C THR A 139 -10.82 6.85 -13.21
N GLY A 140 -10.12 7.12 -14.31
CA GLY A 140 -10.05 8.47 -14.90
C GLY A 140 -9.22 9.46 -14.08
N GLU A 141 -8.47 8.96 -13.09
CA GLU A 141 -7.66 9.76 -12.19
C GLU A 141 -6.26 10.01 -12.76
N VAL A 142 -5.81 11.25 -12.68
CA VAL A 142 -4.48 11.69 -13.09
C VAL A 142 -3.76 12.32 -11.91
N ILE A 143 -2.58 11.78 -11.59
CA ILE A 143 -1.70 12.32 -10.54
C ILE A 143 -0.49 12.95 -11.22
N LEU A 144 -0.38 14.27 -11.10
CA LEU A 144 0.72 15.08 -11.61
C LEU A 144 1.64 15.46 -10.44
N SER A 145 2.94 15.27 -10.58
CA SER A 145 3.88 15.47 -9.46
C SER A 145 5.24 15.94 -9.98
N GLN A 146 5.67 17.13 -9.57
CA GLN A 146 7.04 17.61 -9.76
C GLN A 146 7.85 17.24 -8.52
N ILE A 147 8.87 16.40 -8.70
CA ILE A 147 9.68 15.85 -7.62
C ILE A 147 11.06 16.48 -7.68
N SER A 148 11.42 17.26 -6.66
CA SER A 148 12.80 17.69 -6.42
C SER A 148 13.52 16.61 -5.62
N ASP A 149 14.41 15.88 -6.26
CA ASP A 149 15.01 14.65 -5.75
C ASP A 149 16.50 14.80 -5.43
N SER A 150 17.10 13.74 -4.91
CA SER A 150 18.55 13.59 -4.83
C SER A 150 19.12 12.96 -6.11
N GLN A 151 20.45 12.89 -6.22
CA GLN A 151 21.13 12.22 -7.34
C GLN A 151 20.77 10.72 -7.49
N PHE A 152 20.10 10.13 -6.51
CA PHE A 152 19.67 8.73 -6.50
C PHE A 152 18.17 8.53 -6.81
N TYR A 153 17.45 9.61 -7.14
CA TYR A 153 16.05 9.58 -7.55
C TYR A 153 15.09 8.86 -6.57
N VAL A 154 15.36 9.01 -5.28
CA VAL A 154 14.72 8.29 -4.17
C VAL A 154 13.22 8.54 -4.13
N LYS A 155 12.80 9.81 -4.15
CA LYS A 155 11.38 10.19 -4.06
C LYS A 155 10.62 9.73 -5.30
N THR A 156 11.27 9.82 -6.46
CA THR A 156 10.75 9.36 -7.76
C THR A 156 10.51 7.85 -7.77
N LEU A 157 11.52 7.06 -7.38
CA LEU A 157 11.43 5.60 -7.28
C LEU A 157 10.37 5.15 -6.26
N HIS A 158 10.28 5.84 -5.11
CA HIS A 158 9.24 5.59 -4.12
C HIS A 158 7.84 5.82 -4.71
N LYS A 159 7.58 6.96 -5.37
CA LYS A 159 6.26 7.24 -5.97
C LYS A 159 5.92 6.32 -7.15
N LEU A 160 6.92 5.87 -7.93
CA LEU A 160 6.75 4.83 -8.95
C LEU A 160 6.36 3.48 -8.33
N ASN A 161 7.09 3.01 -7.31
CA ASN A 161 6.78 1.73 -6.65
C ASN A 161 5.48 1.77 -5.84
N MET A 162 5.02 2.94 -5.39
CA MET A 162 3.74 3.09 -4.71
C MET A 162 2.54 2.91 -5.65
N LEU A 163 2.62 3.47 -6.87
CA LEU A 163 1.53 3.50 -7.85
C LEU A 163 1.58 2.33 -8.85
N GLU A 164 2.59 1.47 -8.75
CA GLU A 164 2.74 0.20 -9.47
C GLU A 164 2.38 0.28 -10.97
N PRO A 165 2.98 1.21 -11.76
CA PRO A 165 2.57 1.46 -13.13
C PRO A 165 2.89 0.29 -14.05
N SER A 166 1.94 -0.09 -14.90
CA SER A 166 2.12 -1.17 -15.89
C SER A 166 3.11 -0.80 -16.99
N HIS A 167 3.16 0.48 -17.36
CA HIS A 167 4.00 1.05 -18.41
C HIS A 167 4.59 2.37 -17.94
N ILE A 168 5.89 2.56 -18.17
CA ILE A 168 6.61 3.81 -17.88
C ILE A 168 7.13 4.39 -19.19
N LEU A 169 6.55 5.51 -19.62
CA LEU A 169 6.96 6.25 -20.80
C LEU A 169 8.17 7.13 -20.45
N MET A 170 9.23 7.05 -21.27
CA MET A 170 10.42 7.90 -21.13
C MET A 170 10.86 8.44 -22.48
N VAL A 171 11.57 9.58 -22.49
CA VAL A 171 12.11 10.18 -23.72
C VAL A 171 13.21 9.27 -24.31
N PRO A 172 13.21 8.94 -25.61
CA PRO A 172 14.20 8.04 -26.23
C PRO A 172 15.66 8.47 -26.09
N SER A 173 15.92 9.76 -25.82
CA SER A 173 17.26 10.29 -25.53
C SER A 173 17.78 9.98 -24.12
N ALA A 174 16.98 9.31 -23.29
CA ALA A 174 17.33 8.79 -21.96
C ALA A 174 17.32 7.25 -21.91
N CYS A 175 16.89 6.58 -22.98
CA CYS A 175 16.76 5.13 -23.09
C CYS A 175 17.83 4.54 -24.03
N ALA A 176 18.14 3.25 -23.86
CA ALA A 176 18.94 2.50 -24.84
C ALA A 176 18.29 2.56 -26.25
N PRO A 177 19.04 2.64 -27.36
CA PRO A 177 20.50 2.44 -27.48
C PRO A 177 21.37 3.71 -27.29
N ASN A 178 20.79 4.84 -26.89
CA ASN A 178 21.57 6.01 -26.46
C ASN A 178 22.22 5.72 -25.09
N PRO A 179 23.23 6.51 -24.64
CA PRO A 179 23.69 6.44 -23.24
C PRO A 179 22.48 6.67 -22.32
N SER A 180 22.10 5.62 -21.58
CA SER A 180 20.95 5.65 -20.69
C SER A 180 21.16 6.66 -19.57
N SER A 181 20.09 7.34 -19.16
CA SER A 181 20.18 8.19 -17.99
C SER A 181 20.36 7.35 -16.73
N TYR A 182 20.93 7.96 -15.68
CA TYR A 182 21.02 7.28 -14.39
C TYR A 182 19.62 6.95 -13.84
N LEU A 183 18.62 7.81 -14.10
CA LEU A 183 17.22 7.54 -13.80
C LEU A 183 16.68 6.28 -14.51
N TYR A 184 16.97 6.10 -15.82
CA TYR A 184 16.59 4.88 -16.55
C TYR A 184 17.16 3.64 -15.88
N TYR A 185 18.46 3.65 -15.53
CA TYR A 185 19.10 2.52 -14.85
C TYR A 185 18.48 2.25 -13.48
N MET A 186 18.22 3.29 -12.68
CA MET A 186 17.59 3.14 -11.37
C MET A 186 16.17 2.57 -11.47
N ILE A 187 15.35 3.02 -12.44
CA ILE A 187 14.01 2.47 -12.68
C ILE A 187 14.10 1.00 -13.11
N GLU A 188 14.98 0.66 -14.04
CA GLU A 188 15.19 -0.71 -14.53
C GLU A 188 15.64 -1.69 -13.43
N GLN A 189 16.43 -1.21 -12.44
CA GLN A 189 16.86 -2.01 -11.29
C GLN A 189 15.81 -2.11 -10.16
N HIS A 190 15.02 -1.06 -9.92
CA HIS A 190 14.15 -0.96 -8.74
C HIS A 190 12.64 -1.08 -9.02
N VAL A 191 12.21 -1.13 -10.29
CA VAL A 191 10.79 -1.20 -10.70
C VAL A 191 10.58 -2.32 -11.73
N ALA A 192 10.95 -3.55 -11.37
CA ALA A 192 10.95 -4.70 -12.27
C ALA A 192 9.55 -5.13 -12.80
N SER A 193 8.47 -4.63 -12.22
CA SER A 193 7.08 -4.92 -12.63
C SER A 193 6.62 -4.12 -13.85
N ALA A 194 7.28 -2.99 -14.15
CA ALA A 194 6.83 -2.02 -15.13
C ALA A 194 7.57 -2.15 -16.48
N LYS A 195 6.84 -2.08 -17.59
CA LYS A 195 7.47 -2.04 -18.92
C LYS A 195 7.90 -0.62 -19.27
N ILE A 196 9.20 -0.37 -19.37
CA ILE A 196 9.72 0.91 -19.89
C ILE A 196 9.46 0.98 -21.41
N VAL A 197 8.87 2.08 -21.88
CA VAL A 197 8.54 2.31 -23.30
C VAL A 197 9.13 3.66 -23.74
N PRO A 198 10.03 3.69 -24.75
CA PRO A 198 10.56 4.94 -25.29
C PRO A 198 9.50 5.65 -26.13
N TRP A 199 9.08 6.86 -25.75
CA TRP A 199 7.98 7.59 -26.39
C TRP A 199 8.43 8.88 -27.08
N HIS A 200 8.09 9.03 -28.36
CA HIS A 200 8.73 10.01 -29.26
C HIS A 200 8.71 11.47 -28.74
N ARG A 201 9.88 12.13 -28.72
CA ARG A 201 10.09 13.46 -28.11
C ARG A 201 9.08 14.53 -28.50
N LYS A 202 8.56 14.50 -29.74
CA LYS A 202 7.50 15.42 -30.23
C LYS A 202 6.23 15.47 -29.38
N PHE A 203 5.95 14.44 -28.58
CA PHE A 203 4.77 14.35 -27.71
C PHE A 203 5.00 14.90 -26.28
N TRP A 204 6.22 15.33 -25.97
CA TRP A 204 6.59 15.93 -24.69
C TRP A 204 6.62 17.45 -24.85
N SER A 205 5.46 18.09 -24.71
CA SER A 205 5.28 19.54 -24.88
C SER A 205 4.56 20.13 -23.67
N GLU A 206 5.06 21.25 -23.17
CA GLU A 206 4.42 22.00 -22.08
C GLU A 206 3.10 22.61 -22.53
N SER A 207 3.08 23.29 -23.69
CA SER A 207 1.86 23.95 -24.17
C SER A 207 0.73 22.95 -24.36
N ALA A 208 0.99 21.83 -25.05
CA ALA A 208 -0.01 20.79 -25.26
C ALA A 208 -0.46 20.14 -23.94
N GLY A 209 0.42 20.06 -22.92
CA GLY A 209 0.02 19.58 -21.60
C GLY A 209 -0.89 20.57 -20.84
N LEU A 210 -0.66 21.88 -20.97
CA LEU A 210 -1.57 22.91 -20.43
C LEU A 210 -2.91 22.90 -21.18
N ASP A 211 -2.88 22.79 -22.50
CA ASP A 211 -4.07 22.65 -23.34
C ASP A 211 -4.90 21.44 -22.89
N TYR A 212 -4.26 20.28 -22.66
CA TYR A 212 -4.93 19.08 -22.14
C TYR A 212 -5.44 19.20 -20.71
N ILE A 213 -4.80 19.99 -19.84
CA ILE A 213 -5.37 20.31 -18.53
C ILE A 213 -6.66 21.12 -18.73
N SER A 214 -6.66 22.12 -19.62
CA SER A 214 -7.87 22.92 -19.90
C SER A 214 -8.99 22.12 -20.57
N GLU A 215 -8.65 21.15 -21.42
CA GLU A 215 -9.61 20.33 -22.18
C GLU A 215 -10.21 19.19 -21.34
N TYR A 216 -9.40 18.50 -20.53
CA TYR A 216 -9.81 17.25 -19.87
C TYR A 216 -10.05 17.35 -18.36
N ALA A 217 -9.51 18.36 -17.66
CA ALA A 217 -9.79 18.54 -16.24
C ALA A 217 -11.24 18.96 -15.99
N LEU A 218 -11.76 18.59 -14.81
CA LEU A 218 -13.05 19.07 -14.30
C LEU A 218 -13.13 20.60 -14.36
N GLN A 219 -14.29 21.12 -14.76
CA GLN A 219 -14.45 22.50 -15.20
C GLN A 219 -14.14 23.53 -14.11
N GLY A 220 -14.36 23.20 -12.83
CA GLY A 220 -13.98 24.04 -11.69
C GLY A 220 -12.52 23.91 -11.22
N ASP A 221 -11.83 22.82 -11.55
CA ASP A 221 -10.48 22.53 -11.01
C ASP A 221 -9.35 22.98 -11.97
N ALA A 222 -9.64 23.17 -13.26
CA ALA A 222 -8.63 23.43 -14.30
C ALA A 222 -7.72 24.64 -14.00
N GLU A 223 -8.29 25.79 -13.61
CA GLU A 223 -7.52 27.01 -13.29
C GLU A 223 -6.64 26.82 -12.04
N ALA A 224 -7.18 26.20 -10.99
CA ALA A 224 -6.45 25.92 -9.75
C ALA A 224 -5.26 24.98 -10.00
N ILE A 225 -5.43 23.97 -10.86
CA ILE A 225 -4.37 23.05 -11.28
C ILE A 225 -3.32 23.79 -12.13
N GLN A 226 -3.73 24.65 -13.06
CA GLN A 226 -2.78 25.44 -13.86
C GLN A 226 -1.94 26.39 -13.00
N VAL A 227 -2.52 27.02 -11.97
CA VAL A 227 -1.77 27.81 -10.98
C VAL A 227 -0.81 26.93 -10.16
N ALA A 228 -1.26 25.76 -9.69
CA ALA A 228 -0.40 24.83 -8.93
C ALA A 228 0.75 24.21 -9.75
N ILE A 229 0.57 24.10 -11.08
CA ILE A 229 1.55 23.56 -12.03
C ILE A 229 2.41 24.67 -12.66
N GLN A 230 2.15 25.95 -12.36
CA GLN A 230 2.86 27.08 -12.94
C GLN A 230 4.37 27.00 -12.66
N GLY A 231 5.18 26.81 -13.71
CA GLY A 231 6.64 26.61 -13.64
C GLY A 231 7.11 25.14 -13.62
N ASN A 232 6.21 24.16 -13.48
CA ASN A 232 6.54 22.73 -13.42
C ASN A 232 6.63 22.07 -14.81
N PHE A 233 7.45 22.67 -15.70
CA PHE A 233 7.65 22.29 -17.11
C PHE A 233 7.70 20.76 -17.37
N PHE A 234 8.48 20.03 -16.57
CA PHE A 234 8.73 18.60 -16.76
C PHE A 234 7.48 17.76 -16.48
N THR A 235 6.66 18.14 -15.49
CA THR A 235 5.42 17.45 -15.15
C THR A 235 4.38 17.64 -16.25
N THR A 236 4.24 18.86 -16.76
CA THR A 236 3.35 19.19 -17.88
C THR A 236 3.74 18.44 -19.16
N CYS A 237 5.05 18.37 -19.46
CA CYS A 237 5.57 17.58 -20.57
C CYS A 237 5.31 16.07 -20.41
N ALA A 238 5.43 15.53 -19.19
CA ALA A 238 5.10 14.14 -18.90
C ALA A 238 3.60 13.86 -19.11
N PHE A 239 2.72 14.77 -18.66
CA PHE A 239 1.28 14.63 -18.87
C PHE A 239 0.91 14.59 -20.36
N SER A 240 1.42 15.54 -21.15
CA SER A 240 1.26 15.55 -22.62
C SER A 240 1.68 14.22 -23.27
N ALA A 241 2.78 13.62 -22.80
CA ALA A 241 3.28 12.35 -23.31
C ALA A 241 2.35 11.17 -22.99
N VAL A 242 1.79 11.07 -21.78
CA VAL A 242 0.80 10.04 -21.46
C VAL A 242 -0.47 10.23 -22.29
N MET A 243 -1.02 11.45 -22.34
CA MET A 243 -2.27 11.72 -23.06
C MET A 243 -2.16 11.33 -24.55
N LYS A 244 -1.06 11.70 -25.22
CA LYS A 244 -0.81 11.26 -26.60
C LYS A 244 -0.56 9.75 -26.75
N HIS A 245 -0.07 9.06 -25.73
CA HIS A 245 0.01 7.60 -25.74
C HIS A 245 -1.37 6.93 -25.62
N LEU A 246 -2.26 7.47 -24.77
CA LEU A 246 -3.65 6.98 -24.64
C LEU A 246 -4.43 7.16 -25.96
N GLU A 247 -4.30 8.33 -26.59
CA GLU A 247 -4.95 8.67 -27.85
C GLU A 247 -4.42 7.81 -29.02
N VAL A 248 -3.10 7.71 -29.19
CA VAL A 248 -2.48 7.07 -30.37
C VAL A 248 -2.34 5.57 -30.23
N GLU A 249 -1.77 5.07 -29.12
CA GLU A 249 -1.40 3.65 -28.97
C GLU A 249 -2.59 2.80 -28.49
N LEU A 250 -3.41 3.35 -27.59
CA LEU A 250 -4.59 2.66 -27.05
C LEU A 250 -5.90 2.99 -27.77
N SER A 251 -5.92 4.01 -28.63
CA SER A 251 -7.11 4.50 -29.35
C SER A 251 -8.26 4.84 -28.40
N LEU A 252 -7.95 5.51 -27.29
CA LEU A 252 -8.93 5.96 -26.30
C LEU A 252 -9.36 7.39 -26.60
N ASN A 253 -10.64 7.57 -26.92
CA ASN A 253 -11.27 8.89 -26.95
C ASN A 253 -11.67 9.27 -25.52
N ILE A 254 -10.94 10.23 -24.95
CA ILE A 254 -11.25 10.82 -23.65
C ILE A 254 -12.24 11.97 -23.90
N VAL A 255 -13.30 12.04 -23.09
CA VAL A 255 -14.29 13.12 -23.20
C VAL A 255 -13.79 14.34 -22.42
N SER A 256 -13.94 15.53 -22.99
CA SER A 256 -13.56 16.80 -22.34
C SER A 256 -14.22 16.93 -20.96
N HIS A 257 -13.49 17.53 -20.02
CA HIS A 257 -13.90 17.71 -18.62
C HIS A 257 -14.33 16.45 -17.84
N THR A 258 -13.82 15.25 -18.18
CA THR A 258 -14.11 14.01 -17.43
C THR A 258 -12.95 13.44 -16.62
N MET A 259 -11.73 13.94 -16.80
CA MET A 259 -10.57 13.44 -16.06
C MET A 259 -10.41 14.17 -14.74
N ARG A 260 -10.18 13.40 -13.68
CA ARG A 260 -9.87 13.96 -12.38
C ARG A 260 -8.36 14.16 -12.24
N ILE A 261 -7.91 15.33 -12.66
CA ILE A 261 -6.50 15.73 -12.57
C ILE A 261 -6.24 16.31 -11.18
N ARG A 262 -5.14 15.90 -10.54
CA ARG A 262 -4.63 16.51 -9.31
C ARG A 262 -3.14 16.77 -9.43
N TYR A 263 -2.70 17.92 -8.94
CA TYR A 263 -1.29 18.14 -8.65
C TYR A 263 -0.99 17.74 -7.21
N GLU A 264 -0.10 16.76 -7.04
CA GLU A 264 0.41 16.31 -5.75
C GLU A 264 1.89 16.69 -5.64
N PRO A 265 2.26 17.73 -4.88
CA PRO A 265 3.66 17.97 -4.54
C PRO A 265 4.21 16.79 -3.71
N SER A 266 5.53 16.64 -3.64
CA SER A 266 6.19 15.63 -2.78
C SER A 266 6.15 15.95 -1.28
N ASP A 267 5.49 17.04 -0.91
CA ASP A 267 5.62 17.69 0.39
C ASP A 267 4.37 17.39 1.24
N HIS A 268 4.46 17.57 2.56
CA HIS A 268 3.38 17.31 3.53
C HIS A 268 2.91 15.84 3.68
N THR A 269 3.68 14.89 3.12
CA THR A 269 3.53 13.44 3.32
C THR A 269 4.82 12.84 3.88
N MET A 270 4.69 11.78 4.66
CA MET A 270 5.81 11.02 5.21
C MET A 270 6.33 10.04 4.15
N MET A 271 7.61 10.14 3.80
CA MET A 271 8.24 9.18 2.89
C MET A 271 8.67 7.94 3.67
N ILE A 272 8.24 6.76 3.20
CA ILE A 272 8.62 5.46 3.75
C ILE A 272 9.50 4.77 2.71
N ASP A 273 10.71 4.37 3.07
CA ASP A 273 11.59 3.67 2.10
C ASP A 273 10.92 2.40 1.56
N VAL A 274 11.20 2.04 0.30
CA VAL A 274 10.61 0.86 -0.36
C VAL A 274 11.00 -0.43 0.38
N SER A 275 12.25 -0.50 0.88
CA SER A 275 12.68 -1.62 1.73
C SER A 275 11.93 -1.67 3.06
N ALA A 276 11.53 -0.51 3.61
CA ALA A 276 10.73 -0.40 4.83
C ALA A 276 9.26 -0.80 4.58
N ILE A 277 8.64 -0.39 3.46
CA ILE A 277 7.26 -0.78 3.09
C ILE A 277 7.13 -2.31 3.06
N GLN A 278 8.11 -2.98 2.44
CA GLN A 278 8.16 -4.43 2.38
C GLN A 278 8.45 -5.03 3.76
N SER A 279 9.58 -4.69 4.39
CA SER A 279 10.04 -5.35 5.62
C SER A 279 9.18 -5.11 6.86
N LEU A 280 8.40 -4.02 6.90
CA LEU A 280 7.35 -3.76 7.90
C LEU A 280 6.01 -4.43 7.59
N GLU A 281 5.88 -5.08 6.43
CA GLU A 281 4.64 -5.73 5.94
C GLU A 281 3.45 -4.75 5.91
N LEU A 282 3.66 -3.51 5.40
CA LEU A 282 2.63 -2.48 5.43
C LEU A 282 1.40 -2.83 4.56
N VAL A 283 1.64 -3.35 3.36
CA VAL A 283 0.57 -3.74 2.42
C VAL A 283 0.44 -5.26 2.31
N GLN A 284 1.57 -5.95 2.19
CA GLN A 284 1.65 -7.38 1.89
C GLN A 284 2.64 -8.07 2.83
N ASN A 285 2.35 -9.33 3.17
CA ASN A 285 3.19 -10.19 3.99
C ASN A 285 4.32 -10.81 3.16
N LEU A 286 5.55 -10.90 3.71
CA LEU A 286 6.73 -11.43 3.02
C LEU A 286 6.65 -12.94 2.75
N ARG A 287 6.08 -13.71 3.69
CA ARG A 287 6.03 -15.18 3.60
C ARG A 287 4.87 -15.67 2.75
N ASN A 288 3.74 -14.96 2.81
CA ASN A 288 2.54 -15.32 2.04
C ASN A 288 1.85 -14.06 1.52
N SER A 289 2.14 -13.73 0.26
CA SER A 289 1.52 -12.65 -0.51
C SER A 289 -0.03 -12.61 -0.46
N ARG A 290 -0.70 -13.73 -0.17
CA ARG A 290 -2.16 -13.84 -0.05
C ARG A 290 -2.70 -13.73 1.39
N SER A 291 -1.85 -13.68 2.41
CA SER A 291 -2.33 -13.52 3.79
C SER A 291 -2.83 -12.10 4.04
N LYS A 292 -3.75 -11.96 5.00
CA LYS A 292 -4.19 -10.67 5.56
C LYS A 292 -3.32 -10.22 6.74
N ASP A 293 -2.18 -10.86 6.96
CA ASP A 293 -1.23 -10.54 8.02
C ASP A 293 -0.25 -9.45 7.55
N SER A 294 -0.82 -8.27 7.29
CA SER A 294 -0.14 -7.02 6.95
C SER A 294 -0.85 -5.87 7.66
N LEU A 295 -0.22 -4.68 7.77
CA LEU A 295 -0.87 -3.54 8.42
C LEU A 295 -2.18 -3.17 7.69
N TYR A 296 -2.16 -3.13 6.36
CA TYR A 296 -3.33 -2.98 5.52
C TYR A 296 -4.35 -4.10 5.73
N GLY A 297 -3.93 -5.36 5.81
CA GLY A 297 -4.83 -6.51 6.01
C GLY A 297 -5.50 -6.54 7.39
N LEU A 298 -4.89 -5.91 8.40
CA LEU A 298 -5.49 -5.65 9.71
C LEU A 298 -6.46 -4.45 9.67
N LEU A 299 -5.97 -3.31 9.16
CA LEU A 299 -6.70 -2.04 9.15
C LEU A 299 -7.88 -2.01 8.20
N ASN A 300 -7.91 -2.88 7.19
CA ASN A 300 -8.95 -2.95 6.18
C ASN A 300 -10.18 -3.75 6.65
N GLN A 301 -11.03 -3.08 7.43
CA GLN A 301 -12.44 -3.40 7.69
C GLN A 301 -13.39 -2.54 6.82
N THR A 302 -12.87 -1.92 5.76
CA THR A 302 -13.67 -1.10 4.83
C THR A 302 -14.69 -1.97 4.09
N ILE A 303 -15.84 -1.39 3.75
CA ILE A 303 -16.95 -2.08 3.09
C ILE A 303 -16.90 -1.87 1.58
N THR A 304 -16.43 -0.71 1.15
CA THR A 304 -16.37 -0.27 -0.25
C THR A 304 -14.94 -0.40 -0.79
N PRO A 305 -14.76 -0.79 -2.07
CA PRO A 305 -13.43 -0.80 -2.67
C PRO A 305 -12.78 0.59 -2.76
N MET A 306 -13.57 1.67 -2.81
CA MET A 306 -13.04 3.04 -2.77
C MET A 306 -12.43 3.38 -1.39
N GLY A 307 -13.06 2.95 -0.29
CA GLY A 307 -12.48 3.04 1.05
C GLY A 307 -11.20 2.21 1.19
N ALA A 308 -11.19 0.99 0.65
CA ALA A 308 -10.01 0.13 0.62
C ALA A 308 -8.83 0.77 -0.15
N ARG A 309 -9.10 1.35 -1.33
CA ARG A 309 -8.09 2.09 -2.12
C ARG A 309 -7.57 3.32 -1.37
N LYS A 310 -8.46 4.09 -0.73
CA LYS A 310 -8.07 5.26 0.07
C LYS A 310 -7.19 4.87 1.27
N LEU A 311 -7.54 3.78 1.97
CA LEU A 311 -6.73 3.23 3.05
C LEU A 311 -5.35 2.75 2.59
N LYS A 312 -5.24 2.05 1.45
CA LYS A 312 -3.93 1.64 0.90
C LYS A 312 -3.06 2.86 0.61
N SER A 313 -3.64 3.91 0.02
CA SER A 313 -2.94 5.16 -0.28
C SER A 313 -2.43 5.84 0.98
N ASP A 314 -3.29 6.03 1.98
CA ASP A 314 -2.93 6.73 3.21
C ASP A 314 -1.91 5.98 4.07
N ILE A 315 -1.90 4.63 4.06
CA ILE A 315 -0.84 3.83 4.72
C ILE A 315 0.53 4.03 4.06
N LEU A 316 0.57 4.23 2.74
CA LEU A 316 1.80 4.42 1.97
C LEU A 316 2.30 5.87 2.00
N GLN A 317 1.38 6.83 2.17
CA GLN A 317 1.66 8.25 2.36
C GLN A 317 0.93 8.83 3.58
N PRO A 318 1.36 8.48 4.82
CA PRO A 318 0.82 9.11 6.02
C PRO A 318 1.09 10.62 6.00
N THR A 319 0.18 11.42 6.53
CA THR A 319 0.31 12.88 6.45
C THR A 319 1.24 13.43 7.53
N THR A 320 1.83 14.60 7.28
CA THR A 320 2.53 15.40 8.31
C THR A 320 1.72 16.62 8.76
N LEU A 321 0.51 16.83 8.24
CA LEU A 321 -0.37 17.96 8.58
C LEU A 321 -1.22 17.65 9.83
N VAL A 322 -0.89 18.30 10.95
CA VAL A 322 -1.53 18.05 12.25
C VAL A 322 -2.92 18.69 12.33
N GLU A 323 -2.99 20.03 12.28
CA GLU A 323 -4.23 20.78 12.50
C GLU A 323 -5.24 20.61 11.35
N ASP A 324 -4.77 20.56 10.10
CA ASP A 324 -5.64 20.52 8.92
C ASP A 324 -6.21 19.12 8.62
N VAL A 325 -5.56 18.05 9.08
CA VAL A 325 -5.90 16.67 8.69
C VAL A 325 -5.97 15.71 9.88
N LEU A 326 -4.87 15.51 10.63
CA LEU A 326 -4.83 14.48 11.67
C LEU A 326 -5.83 14.74 12.79
N LYS A 327 -5.92 15.98 13.27
CA LYS A 327 -6.86 16.41 14.32
C LYS A 327 -8.30 16.01 14.00
N TRP A 328 -8.78 16.41 12.83
CA TRP A 328 -10.14 16.12 12.37
C TRP A 328 -10.40 14.63 12.11
N ARG A 329 -9.38 13.86 11.70
CA ARG A 329 -9.50 12.39 11.61
C ARG A 329 -9.68 11.77 12.99
N TYR A 330 -8.88 12.15 13.98
CA TYR A 330 -9.01 11.62 15.33
C TYR A 330 -10.34 11.99 15.99
N GLU A 331 -10.84 13.20 15.77
CA GLU A 331 -12.16 13.61 16.23
C GLU A 331 -13.28 12.81 15.55
N ALA A 332 -13.22 12.61 14.23
CA ALA A 332 -14.19 11.80 13.51
C ALA A 332 -14.19 10.32 13.95
N VAL A 333 -13.01 9.73 14.21
CA VAL A 333 -12.90 8.36 14.76
C VAL A 333 -13.41 8.29 16.19
N ALA A 334 -13.11 9.30 17.02
CA ALA A 334 -13.63 9.37 18.39
C ALA A 334 -15.16 9.44 18.40
N GLU A 335 -15.76 10.30 17.58
CA GLU A 335 -17.22 10.46 17.50
C GLU A 335 -17.92 9.19 16.96
N LEU A 336 -17.36 8.57 15.92
CA LEU A 336 -17.84 7.27 15.40
C LEU A 336 -17.67 6.13 16.43
N THR A 337 -16.70 6.22 17.33
CA THR A 337 -16.51 5.23 18.42
C THR A 337 -17.48 5.48 19.57
N SER A 338 -17.84 6.74 19.85
CA SER A 338 -18.77 7.11 20.92
C SER A 338 -20.26 6.95 20.56
N SER A 339 -20.63 7.05 19.27
CA SER A 339 -22.02 6.98 18.81
C SER A 339 -22.31 5.67 18.06
N GLU A 340 -22.73 4.64 18.81
CA GLU A 340 -22.98 3.30 18.25
C GLU A 340 -24.08 3.31 17.17
N ASP A 341 -25.18 4.04 17.39
CA ASP A 341 -26.27 4.15 16.40
C ASP A 341 -25.81 4.79 15.08
N MET A 342 -25.02 5.88 15.15
CA MET A 342 -24.44 6.51 13.97
C MET A 342 -23.50 5.54 13.25
N PHE A 343 -22.63 4.87 13.99
CA PHE A 343 -21.67 3.91 13.46
C PHE A 343 -22.35 2.73 12.73
N ILE A 344 -23.36 2.11 13.35
CA ILE A 344 -24.15 1.03 12.75
C ILE A 344 -24.91 1.55 11.53
N GLY A 345 -25.50 2.74 11.61
CA GLY A 345 -26.18 3.41 10.49
C GLY A 345 -25.26 3.61 9.28
N VAL A 346 -24.09 4.19 9.49
CA VAL A 346 -23.06 4.41 8.46
C VAL A 346 -22.60 3.08 7.85
N ARG A 347 -22.21 2.09 8.66
CA ARG A 347 -21.77 0.78 8.12
C ARG A 347 -22.90 0.02 7.41
N LYS A 348 -24.16 0.24 7.76
CA LYS A 348 -25.32 -0.32 7.03
C LYS A 348 -25.51 0.37 5.68
N ALA A 349 -25.43 1.70 5.63
CA ALA A 349 -25.56 2.46 4.38
C ALA A 349 -24.41 2.16 3.40
N LEU A 350 -23.16 2.04 3.89
CA LEU A 350 -21.99 1.72 3.07
C LEU A 350 -22.10 0.39 2.30
N LYS A 351 -22.86 -0.60 2.81
CA LYS A 351 -23.07 -1.90 2.13
C LYS A 351 -23.87 -1.83 0.82
N ALA A 352 -24.57 -0.73 0.56
CA ALA A 352 -25.38 -0.57 -0.63
C ALA A 352 -24.57 -0.04 -1.85
N PHE A 353 -23.35 0.45 -1.64
CA PHE A 353 -22.57 1.12 -2.67
C PHE A 353 -21.89 0.14 -3.65
N PRO A 354 -22.13 0.26 -4.97
CA PRO A 354 -21.37 -0.47 -5.98
C PRO A 354 -19.99 0.16 -6.20
N ASP A 355 -19.05 -0.62 -6.75
CA ASP A 355 -17.74 -0.08 -7.13
C ASP A 355 -17.81 0.62 -8.50
N LEU A 356 -17.59 1.93 -8.51
CA LEU A 356 -17.59 2.76 -9.71
C LEU A 356 -16.22 2.70 -10.42
N VAL A 357 -15.90 1.55 -11.01
CA VAL A 357 -14.71 1.37 -11.85
C VAL A 357 -15.06 1.60 -13.32
N ILE A 358 -14.46 2.63 -13.91
CA ILE A 358 -14.64 3.06 -15.29
C ILE A 358 -13.72 2.22 -16.18
N ILE A 359 -14.16 1.03 -16.58
CA ILE A 359 -13.35 0.15 -17.44
C ILE A 359 -13.33 0.71 -18.89
N PRO A 360 -12.15 1.00 -19.48
CA PRO A 360 -12.05 1.42 -20.88
C PRO A 360 -12.42 0.27 -21.82
N ARG A 361 -13.21 0.56 -22.87
CA ARG A 361 -13.54 -0.45 -23.90
C ARG A 361 -13.61 0.16 -25.30
N ARG A 362 -13.15 -0.63 -26.29
CA ARG A 362 -13.34 -0.36 -27.72
C ARG A 362 -14.83 -0.44 -28.08
N PRO A 363 -15.31 0.27 -29.12
CA PRO A 363 -16.69 0.15 -29.58
C PRO A 363 -16.99 -1.29 -30.02
N SER A 364 -17.91 -1.95 -29.31
CA SER A 364 -18.43 -3.29 -29.62
C SER A 364 -19.83 -3.44 -29.02
N THR A 365 -20.57 -4.48 -29.38
CA THR A 365 -21.87 -4.80 -28.77
C THR A 365 -21.80 -4.99 -27.25
N GLU A 366 -20.62 -5.37 -26.75
CA GLU A 366 -20.32 -5.54 -25.33
C GLU A 366 -20.06 -4.20 -24.60
N ALA A 367 -19.74 -3.13 -25.35
CA ALA A 367 -19.58 -1.78 -24.81
C ALA A 367 -20.93 -1.15 -24.48
N SER A 368 -21.96 -1.39 -25.30
CA SER A 368 -23.34 -0.97 -24.99
C SER A 368 -23.92 -1.67 -23.75
N GLU A 369 -23.66 -2.96 -23.59
CA GLU A 369 -24.06 -3.70 -22.37
C GLU A 369 -23.35 -3.14 -21.13
N PHE A 370 -22.07 -2.80 -21.27
CA PHE A 370 -21.31 -2.14 -20.21
C PHE A 370 -21.82 -0.72 -19.91
N ALA A 371 -22.23 0.05 -20.92
CA ALA A 371 -22.83 1.37 -20.77
C ALA A 371 -24.14 1.33 -19.95
N LEU A 372 -25.07 0.42 -20.30
CA LEU A 372 -26.29 0.25 -19.52
C LEU A 372 -26.01 -0.22 -18.08
N ASN A 373 -25.07 -1.16 -17.90
CA ASN A 373 -24.68 -1.60 -16.57
C ASN A 373 -24.06 -0.46 -15.73
N GLN A 374 -23.28 0.44 -16.34
CA GLN A 374 -22.78 1.64 -15.67
C GLN A 374 -23.93 2.55 -15.21
N VAL A 375 -24.92 2.84 -16.07
CA VAL A 375 -26.09 3.65 -15.68
C VAL A 375 -26.84 2.99 -14.51
N ILE A 376 -27.00 1.66 -14.49
CA ILE A 376 -27.63 0.93 -13.38
C ILE A 376 -26.77 1.02 -12.11
N MET A 377 -25.44 0.94 -12.20
CA MET A 377 -24.56 1.11 -11.04
C MET A 377 -24.59 2.55 -10.50
N ILE A 378 -24.58 3.56 -11.38
CA ILE A 378 -24.74 4.98 -10.99
C ILE A 378 -26.09 5.20 -10.32
N LYS A 379 -27.19 4.65 -10.88
CA LYS A 379 -28.52 4.70 -10.26
C LYS A 379 -28.53 4.10 -8.85
N ALA A 380 -27.90 2.95 -8.64
CA ALA A 380 -27.79 2.29 -7.34
C ALA A 380 -26.90 3.07 -6.34
N PHE A 381 -25.81 3.67 -6.84
CA PHE A 381 -24.96 4.58 -6.07
C PHE A 381 -25.75 5.80 -5.57
N LEU A 382 -26.41 6.53 -6.49
CA LEU A 382 -27.17 7.75 -6.16
C LEU A 382 -28.32 7.45 -5.19
N ALA A 383 -29.04 6.33 -5.36
CA ALA A 383 -30.07 5.88 -4.43
C ALA A 383 -29.52 5.53 -3.02
N SER A 384 -28.21 5.32 -2.88
CA SER A 384 -27.55 5.00 -1.61
C SER A 384 -27.03 6.23 -0.86
N VAL A 385 -26.71 7.33 -1.56
CA VAL A 385 -26.16 8.58 -0.98
C VAL A 385 -27.05 9.19 0.12
N PRO A 386 -28.39 9.31 -0.04
CA PRO A 386 -29.26 9.87 1.02
C PRO A 386 -29.23 9.08 2.33
N ASN A 387 -28.93 7.78 2.30
CA ASN A 387 -28.83 6.95 3.51
C ASN A 387 -27.60 7.33 4.35
N ILE A 388 -26.51 7.78 3.70
CA ILE A 388 -25.31 8.30 4.39
C ILE A 388 -25.63 9.66 5.02
N TYR A 389 -26.32 10.54 4.30
CA TYR A 389 -26.78 11.84 4.84
C TYR A 389 -27.63 11.67 6.11
N GLN A 390 -28.60 10.74 6.07
CA GLN A 390 -29.44 10.42 7.23
C GLN A 390 -28.64 9.79 8.38
N ALA A 391 -27.73 8.85 8.08
CA ALA A 391 -26.89 8.21 9.10
C ALA A 391 -25.95 9.20 9.81
N LEU A 392 -25.43 10.21 9.09
CA LEU A 392 -24.61 11.29 9.65
C LEU A 392 -25.43 12.45 10.23
N GLY A 393 -26.75 12.32 10.33
CA GLY A 393 -27.64 13.31 10.96
C GLY A 393 -27.14 13.86 12.32
N PRO A 394 -26.77 13.01 13.30
CA PRO A 394 -26.34 13.46 14.62
C PRO A 394 -24.91 14.02 14.69
N ALA A 395 -24.14 13.99 13.59
CA ALA A 395 -22.71 14.31 13.60
C ALA A 395 -22.41 15.78 13.96
N GLN A 396 -21.40 15.95 14.82
CA GLN A 396 -20.90 17.23 15.36
C GLN A 396 -19.49 17.58 14.84
N CYS A 397 -18.61 16.59 14.62
CA CYS A 397 -17.26 16.84 14.14
C CYS A 397 -17.27 17.52 12.76
N HIS A 398 -16.44 18.55 12.60
CA HIS A 398 -16.35 19.34 11.36
C HIS A 398 -16.16 18.47 10.11
N LEU A 399 -15.35 17.41 10.19
CA LEU A 399 -15.11 16.51 9.06
C LEU A 399 -16.34 15.66 8.70
N LEU A 400 -17.03 15.11 9.70
CA LEU A 400 -18.25 14.33 9.47
C LEU A 400 -19.40 15.21 8.97
N VAL A 401 -19.53 16.44 9.51
CA VAL A 401 -20.46 17.46 9.02
C VAL A 401 -20.17 17.83 7.56
N LYS A 402 -18.90 18.01 7.18
CA LYS A 402 -18.49 18.29 5.79
C LYS A 402 -18.80 17.11 4.86
N ILE A 403 -18.58 15.87 5.29
CA ILE A 403 -18.95 14.66 4.55
C ILE A 403 -20.47 14.56 4.38
N ARG A 404 -21.25 14.83 5.44
CA ARG A 404 -22.72 14.89 5.40
C ARG A 404 -23.19 15.93 4.39
N ASP A 405 -22.64 17.14 4.43
CA ASP A 405 -23.07 18.23 3.56
C ASP A 405 -22.73 17.99 2.08
N LEU A 406 -21.64 17.27 1.79
CA LEU A 406 -21.36 16.76 0.43
C LEU A 406 -22.35 15.67 -0.01
N CYS A 407 -22.84 14.83 0.92
CA CYS A 407 -23.80 13.76 0.65
C CYS A 407 -25.27 14.23 0.62
N ARG A 408 -25.53 15.55 0.60
CA ARG A 408 -26.88 16.12 0.49
C ARG A 408 -27.58 15.68 -0.80
N PRO A 409 -28.86 15.26 -0.77
CA PRO A 409 -29.59 14.81 -1.96
C PRO A 409 -29.55 15.82 -3.12
N GLU A 410 -29.60 17.12 -2.80
CA GLU A 410 -29.56 18.22 -3.77
C GLU A 410 -28.29 18.25 -4.63
N MET A 411 -27.15 17.75 -4.11
CA MET A 411 -25.88 17.66 -4.85
C MET A 411 -25.91 16.60 -5.95
N THR A 412 -26.77 15.59 -5.79
CA THR A 412 -26.91 14.43 -6.69
C THR A 412 -28.21 14.44 -7.51
N GLN A 413 -29.15 15.31 -7.16
CA GLN A 413 -30.53 15.30 -7.67
C GLN A 413 -30.60 15.40 -9.20
N GLN A 414 -29.80 16.28 -9.83
CA GLN A 414 -29.83 16.46 -11.29
C GLN A 414 -29.50 15.17 -12.05
N VAL A 415 -28.48 14.43 -11.60
CA VAL A 415 -28.09 13.14 -12.20
C VAL A 415 -29.14 12.06 -11.91
N GLN A 416 -29.72 12.09 -10.70
CA GLN A 416 -30.80 11.19 -10.32
C GLN A 416 -32.07 11.42 -11.16
N ASP A 417 -32.42 12.68 -11.46
CA ASP A 417 -33.58 13.05 -12.26
C ASP A 417 -33.41 12.62 -13.72
N LEU A 418 -32.25 12.89 -14.34
CA LEU A 418 -31.91 12.43 -15.70
C LEU A 418 -32.08 10.90 -15.85
N ILE A 419 -31.54 10.14 -14.90
CA ILE A 419 -31.67 8.68 -14.89
C ILE A 419 -33.12 8.25 -14.61
N SER A 420 -33.83 8.95 -13.72
CA SER A 420 -35.20 8.63 -13.34
C SER A 420 -36.22 8.96 -14.43
N GLU A 421 -35.99 9.97 -15.26
CA GLU A 421 -36.83 10.30 -16.41
C GLU A 421 -36.70 9.23 -17.51
N ALA A 422 -35.48 8.77 -17.77
CA ALA A 422 -35.18 7.91 -18.91
C ALA A 422 -35.19 6.40 -18.62
N ILE A 423 -34.83 5.95 -17.41
CA ILE A 423 -34.70 4.51 -17.07
C ILE A 423 -35.86 4.04 -16.17
N ASN A 424 -36.36 2.83 -16.43
CA ASN A 424 -37.39 2.20 -15.62
C ASN A 424 -36.93 1.93 -14.17
N ALA A 425 -37.85 2.04 -13.21
CA ALA A 425 -37.55 1.85 -11.79
C ALA A 425 -37.03 0.42 -11.50
N ASP A 426 -37.65 -0.59 -12.11
CA ASP A 426 -37.43 -2.02 -11.84
C ASP A 426 -36.19 -2.62 -12.52
N VAL A 427 -35.40 -1.82 -13.26
CA VAL A 427 -34.21 -2.28 -13.96
C VAL A 427 -33.11 -2.61 -12.94
N THR A 428 -32.79 -3.90 -12.84
CA THR A 428 -31.75 -4.47 -11.96
C THR A 428 -30.73 -5.29 -12.75
N LEU A 429 -29.55 -5.53 -12.17
CA LEU A 429 -28.49 -6.33 -12.76
C LEU A 429 -28.87 -7.83 -12.79
N MET A 430 -29.46 -8.27 -13.90
CA MET A 430 -29.86 -9.66 -14.14
C MET A 430 -28.67 -10.55 -14.52
N LYS A 431 -28.74 -11.86 -14.19
CA LYS A 431 -27.66 -12.84 -14.44
C LYS A 431 -27.96 -13.83 -15.57
N SER A 432 -29.23 -13.99 -15.98
CA SER A 432 -29.62 -14.90 -17.08
C SER A 432 -29.53 -14.18 -18.43
N PRO A 433 -28.97 -14.80 -19.50
CA PRO A 433 -28.85 -14.15 -20.82
C PRO A 433 -30.19 -13.67 -21.43
N LEU A 434 -31.28 -14.39 -21.19
CA LEU A 434 -32.62 -14.00 -21.67
C LEU A 434 -33.20 -12.83 -20.86
N GLU A 435 -32.95 -12.82 -19.54
CA GLU A 435 -33.37 -11.73 -18.66
C GLU A 435 -32.54 -10.48 -18.90
N MET A 436 -31.22 -10.58 -19.12
CA MET A 436 -30.39 -9.46 -19.54
C MET A 436 -30.86 -8.87 -20.88
N ARG A 437 -31.19 -9.72 -21.87
CA ARG A 437 -31.72 -9.26 -23.15
C ARG A 437 -33.03 -8.50 -23.00
N ASN A 438 -33.95 -9.01 -22.18
CA ASN A 438 -35.24 -8.37 -21.95
C ASN A 438 -35.12 -7.11 -21.07
N ALA A 439 -34.29 -7.14 -20.03
CA ALA A 439 -33.98 -5.99 -19.18
C ALA A 439 -33.36 -4.85 -20.01
N ARG A 440 -32.44 -5.15 -20.93
CA ARG A 440 -31.87 -4.17 -21.88
C ARG A 440 -32.93 -3.62 -22.84
N MET A 441 -33.76 -4.48 -23.42
CA MET A 441 -34.84 -4.07 -24.34
C MET A 441 -35.86 -3.11 -23.68
N PHE A 442 -36.19 -3.36 -22.41
CA PHE A 442 -37.16 -2.58 -21.65
C PHE A 442 -36.52 -1.69 -20.58
N ALA A 443 -35.21 -1.37 -20.71
CA ALA A 443 -34.50 -0.52 -19.76
C ALA A 443 -35.02 0.92 -19.77
N VAL A 444 -35.13 1.49 -20.98
CA VAL A 444 -35.62 2.86 -21.20
C VAL A 444 -37.14 2.92 -20.98
N LYS A 445 -37.64 3.93 -20.28
CA LYS A 445 -39.07 4.18 -20.06
C LYS A 445 -39.84 4.32 -21.37
N SER A 446 -41.09 3.85 -21.37
CA SER A 446 -42.01 4.16 -22.47
C SER A 446 -42.46 5.62 -22.41
N GLY A 447 -42.64 6.24 -23.57
CA GLY A 447 -42.86 7.67 -23.74
C GLY A 447 -41.59 8.49 -23.92
N TYR A 448 -40.41 7.97 -23.59
CA TYR A 448 -39.15 8.70 -23.72
C TYR A 448 -38.69 8.86 -25.18
N ASN A 449 -38.83 7.80 -25.98
CA ASN A 449 -38.50 7.83 -27.42
C ASN A 449 -39.59 7.09 -28.21
N GLY A 450 -40.36 7.83 -29.00
CA GLY A 450 -41.49 7.28 -29.76
C GLY A 450 -41.08 6.24 -30.82
N LEU A 451 -39.88 6.35 -31.41
CA LEU A 451 -39.39 5.36 -32.37
C LEU A 451 -39.04 4.04 -31.68
N LEU A 452 -38.42 4.12 -30.49
CA LEU A 452 -38.14 2.94 -29.66
C LEU A 452 -39.42 2.21 -29.24
N ASP A 453 -40.47 2.95 -28.87
CA ASP A 453 -41.76 2.35 -28.51
C ASP A 453 -42.48 1.73 -29.73
N VAL A 454 -42.36 2.31 -30.93
CA VAL A 454 -42.84 1.69 -32.18
C VAL A 454 -42.06 0.39 -32.48
N ALA A 455 -40.75 0.37 -32.29
CA ALA A 455 -39.93 -0.83 -32.50
C ALA A 455 -40.27 -1.94 -31.47
N ARG A 456 -40.50 -1.57 -30.21
CA ARG A 456 -40.98 -2.48 -29.15
C ARG A 456 -42.38 -3.03 -29.44
N GLN A 457 -43.30 -2.20 -29.92
CA GLN A 457 -44.63 -2.62 -30.34
C GLN A 457 -44.55 -3.59 -31.53
N THR A 458 -43.69 -3.31 -32.51
CA THR A 458 -43.42 -4.22 -33.64
C THR A 458 -42.88 -5.58 -33.18
N TYR A 459 -41.96 -5.60 -32.22
CA TYR A 459 -41.47 -6.84 -31.59
C TYR A 459 -42.58 -7.63 -30.88
N LYS A 460 -43.46 -6.94 -30.15
CA LYS A 460 -44.62 -7.54 -29.47
C LYS A 460 -45.59 -8.16 -30.48
N GLU A 461 -45.97 -7.42 -31.51
CA GLU A 461 -46.85 -7.89 -32.59
C GLU A 461 -46.26 -9.09 -33.33
N CYS A 462 -44.96 -9.07 -33.66
CA CYS A 462 -44.29 -10.21 -34.29
C CYS A 462 -44.24 -11.44 -33.38
N THR A 463 -44.15 -11.26 -32.06
CA THR A 463 -44.22 -12.36 -31.09
C THR A 463 -45.65 -12.92 -30.99
N GLU A 464 -46.66 -12.06 -30.99
CA GLU A 464 -48.08 -12.45 -31.05
C GLU A 464 -48.45 -13.14 -32.38
N ASP A 465 -47.83 -12.74 -33.51
CA ASP A 465 -47.96 -13.42 -34.81
C ASP A 465 -47.46 -14.87 -34.74
N VAL A 466 -46.32 -15.13 -34.08
CA VAL A 466 -45.80 -16.51 -33.87
C VAL A 466 -46.80 -17.33 -33.05
N HIS A 467 -47.31 -16.78 -31.94
CA HIS A 467 -48.29 -17.49 -31.11
C HIS A 467 -49.60 -17.79 -31.86
N ARG A 468 -50.12 -16.82 -32.64
CA ARG A 468 -51.30 -17.02 -33.50
C ARG A 468 -51.05 -18.09 -34.56
N TYR A 469 -49.93 -18.00 -35.27
CA TYR A 469 -49.55 -18.98 -36.30
C TYR A 469 -49.46 -20.41 -35.74
N VAL A 470 -48.90 -20.60 -34.54
CA VAL A 470 -48.83 -21.94 -33.90
C VAL A 470 -50.22 -22.44 -33.49
N ALA A 471 -51.10 -21.57 -33.01
CA ALA A 471 -52.48 -21.94 -32.70
C ALA A 471 -53.27 -22.35 -33.95
N ASP A 472 -53.13 -21.61 -35.06
CA ASP A 472 -53.76 -21.92 -36.34
C ASP A 472 -53.19 -23.22 -36.95
N LEU A 473 -51.90 -23.48 -36.80
CA LEU A 473 -51.25 -24.71 -37.28
C LEU A 473 -51.76 -25.92 -36.48
N ASN A 474 -51.84 -25.81 -35.15
CA ASN A 474 -52.42 -26.83 -34.27
C ASN A 474 -53.89 -27.11 -34.61
N LYS A 475 -54.68 -26.09 -34.93
CA LYS A 475 -56.09 -26.23 -35.34
C LYS A 475 -56.26 -26.82 -36.73
N THR A 476 -55.48 -26.37 -37.72
CA THR A 476 -55.60 -26.78 -39.13
C THR A 476 -55.13 -28.20 -39.36
N TYR A 477 -54.09 -28.63 -38.65
CA TYR A 477 -53.52 -29.97 -38.78
C TYR A 477 -53.86 -30.91 -37.63
N GLU A 478 -54.68 -30.50 -36.66
CA GLU A 478 -55.04 -31.28 -35.46
C GLU A 478 -53.78 -31.80 -34.71
N LEU A 479 -52.94 -30.86 -34.25
CA LEU A 479 -51.66 -31.14 -33.58
C LEU A 479 -51.58 -30.51 -32.17
N ASP A 480 -50.83 -31.12 -31.25
CA ASP A 480 -50.38 -30.51 -29.97
C ASP A 480 -48.92 -30.05 -30.10
N ALA A 481 -48.64 -29.12 -31.04
CA ALA A 481 -47.30 -28.56 -31.19
C ALA A 481 -47.03 -27.52 -30.09
N LYS A 482 -45.99 -27.75 -29.29
CA LYS A 482 -45.58 -26.85 -28.21
C LYS A 482 -44.44 -25.96 -28.68
N LEU A 483 -44.66 -24.65 -28.64
CA LEU A 483 -43.63 -23.65 -28.93
C LEU A 483 -42.54 -23.69 -27.85
N LYS A 484 -41.29 -23.68 -28.30
CA LYS A 484 -40.08 -23.63 -27.47
C LYS A 484 -39.12 -22.58 -28.04
N TYR A 485 -38.25 -22.03 -27.19
CA TYR A 485 -37.23 -21.07 -27.57
C TYR A 485 -35.86 -21.51 -27.05
N ASP A 486 -34.81 -21.28 -27.84
CA ASP A 486 -33.41 -21.50 -27.49
C ASP A 486 -32.57 -20.38 -28.15
N THR A 487 -31.54 -19.89 -27.46
CA THR A 487 -30.63 -18.87 -28.00
C THR A 487 -30.02 -19.27 -29.35
N THR A 488 -29.70 -20.56 -29.54
CA THR A 488 -29.06 -21.09 -30.75
C THR A 488 -30.04 -21.45 -31.87
N ARG A 489 -31.22 -21.97 -31.51
CA ARG A 489 -32.23 -22.48 -32.46
C ARG A 489 -33.40 -21.53 -32.72
N ARG A 490 -33.50 -20.44 -31.95
CA ARG A 490 -34.63 -19.49 -31.91
C ARG A 490 -35.95 -20.22 -31.63
N TYR A 491 -37.08 -19.82 -32.22
CA TYR A 491 -38.36 -20.48 -32.00
C TYR A 491 -38.44 -21.83 -32.74
N TRP A 492 -38.84 -22.89 -32.03
CA TRP A 492 -39.00 -24.23 -32.58
C TRP A 492 -40.20 -24.96 -31.99
N LEU A 493 -40.71 -25.97 -32.69
CA LEU A 493 -41.88 -26.75 -32.29
C LEU A 493 -41.49 -28.12 -31.75
N GLN A 494 -42.06 -28.47 -30.60
CA GLN A 494 -41.96 -29.79 -29.99
C GLN A 494 -43.30 -30.51 -30.08
N LEU A 495 -43.29 -31.67 -30.73
CA LEU A 495 -44.43 -32.59 -30.87
C LEU A 495 -44.15 -33.92 -30.17
N ARG A 496 -45.18 -34.72 -29.86
CA ARG A 496 -45.00 -36.11 -29.41
C ARG A 496 -44.86 -37.03 -30.63
N ALA A 497 -43.87 -37.92 -30.64
CA ALA A 497 -43.67 -38.86 -31.74
C ALA A 497 -44.73 -39.99 -31.79
N ALA A 498 -45.50 -40.18 -30.70
CA ALA A 498 -46.59 -41.15 -30.65
C ALA A 498 -47.74 -40.77 -31.60
N ASP A 499 -48.04 -39.47 -31.71
CA ASP A 499 -49.21 -38.93 -32.42
C ASP A 499 -49.12 -39.12 -33.95
N PHE A 500 -47.90 -39.39 -34.46
CA PHE A 500 -47.60 -39.60 -35.88
C PHE A 500 -47.30 -41.06 -36.24
N ARG A 501 -47.56 -42.04 -35.35
CA ARG A 501 -47.35 -43.46 -35.66
C ARG A 501 -48.23 -43.97 -36.79
N ASN A 502 -49.45 -43.45 -36.89
CA ASN A 502 -50.46 -43.87 -37.86
C ASN A 502 -50.87 -42.74 -38.85
N ARG A 503 -50.13 -41.62 -38.87
CA ARG A 503 -50.46 -40.42 -39.65
C ARG A 503 -49.19 -39.82 -40.25
N ALA A 504 -49.24 -39.46 -41.53
CA ALA A 504 -48.12 -38.78 -42.19
C ALA A 504 -47.84 -37.41 -41.52
N ILE A 505 -46.56 -37.10 -41.30
CA ILE A 505 -46.13 -35.81 -40.74
C ILE A 505 -46.30 -34.73 -41.81
N PRO A 506 -47.06 -33.63 -41.57
CA PRO A 506 -47.30 -32.58 -42.57
C PRO A 506 -46.01 -31.96 -43.13
N ASP A 507 -45.99 -31.72 -44.45
CA ASP A 507 -44.82 -31.18 -45.17
C ASP A 507 -44.45 -29.73 -44.80
N VAL A 508 -45.36 -29.02 -44.14
CA VAL A 508 -45.10 -27.70 -43.52
C VAL A 508 -44.05 -27.79 -42.39
N LEU A 509 -43.89 -28.97 -41.78
CA LEU A 509 -42.89 -29.24 -40.74
C LEU A 509 -41.56 -29.68 -41.38
N VAL A 510 -40.53 -28.85 -41.24
CA VAL A 510 -39.18 -28.97 -41.83
C VAL A 510 -38.14 -29.19 -40.72
N ASN A 511 -36.93 -29.69 -41.06
CA ASN A 511 -35.87 -30.00 -40.10
C ASN A 511 -36.34 -30.90 -38.94
N ARG A 512 -37.01 -32.01 -39.29
CA ARG A 512 -37.57 -32.98 -38.34
C ARG A 512 -36.44 -33.77 -37.67
N VAL A 513 -36.28 -33.64 -36.35
CA VAL A 513 -35.30 -34.38 -35.54
C VAL A 513 -36.03 -35.10 -34.40
N ILE A 514 -35.90 -36.42 -34.32
CA ILE A 514 -36.54 -37.21 -33.26
C ILE A 514 -35.57 -37.39 -32.08
N LYS A 515 -35.97 -36.93 -30.89
CA LYS A 515 -35.21 -37.10 -29.64
C LYS A 515 -36.13 -37.47 -28.49
N LYS A 516 -35.75 -38.49 -27.71
CA LYS A 516 -36.44 -38.92 -26.46
C LYS A 516 -37.97 -39.03 -26.60
N GLY A 517 -38.47 -39.56 -27.72
CA GLY A 517 -39.92 -39.72 -27.97
C GLY A 517 -40.66 -38.46 -28.44
N HIS A 518 -39.94 -37.36 -28.68
CA HIS A 518 -40.47 -36.13 -29.24
C HIS A 518 -39.91 -35.86 -30.65
N ILE A 519 -40.69 -35.15 -31.46
CA ILE A 519 -40.25 -34.61 -32.76
C ILE A 519 -39.98 -33.12 -32.54
N GLU A 520 -38.73 -32.70 -32.74
CA GLU A 520 -38.31 -31.31 -32.82
C GLU A 520 -38.39 -30.89 -34.30
N CYS A 521 -39.06 -29.78 -34.62
CA CYS A 521 -39.18 -29.30 -36.00
C CYS A 521 -39.35 -27.77 -36.09
N LEU A 522 -39.22 -27.26 -37.32
CA LEU A 522 -39.34 -25.85 -37.69
C LEU A 522 -40.36 -25.70 -38.84
N THR A 523 -40.83 -24.50 -39.12
CA THR A 523 -41.56 -24.21 -40.38
C THR A 523 -40.91 -23.05 -41.11
N LEU A 524 -41.14 -22.95 -42.43
CA LEU A 524 -40.59 -21.86 -43.22
C LEU A 524 -41.14 -20.49 -42.80
N GLN A 525 -42.41 -20.42 -42.40
CA GLN A 525 -43.01 -19.19 -41.88
C GLN A 525 -42.47 -18.82 -40.51
N MET A 526 -42.25 -19.81 -39.62
CA MET A 526 -41.64 -19.55 -38.31
C MET A 526 -40.21 -19.01 -38.44
N LYS A 527 -39.42 -19.51 -39.40
CA LYS A 527 -38.12 -18.90 -39.76
C LYS A 527 -38.22 -17.44 -40.25
N LYS A 528 -39.29 -17.08 -40.97
CA LYS A 528 -39.52 -15.68 -41.39
C LYS A 528 -39.90 -14.79 -40.21
N PHE A 529 -40.71 -15.30 -39.27
CA PHE A 529 -40.99 -14.59 -38.02
C PHE A 529 -39.74 -14.47 -37.14
N ASP A 530 -38.92 -15.52 -36.99
CA ASP A 530 -37.63 -15.46 -36.29
C ASP A 530 -36.71 -14.37 -36.87
N PHE A 531 -36.65 -14.24 -38.20
CA PHE A 531 -35.87 -13.21 -38.88
C PHE A 531 -36.42 -11.81 -38.56
N ARG A 532 -37.72 -11.56 -38.75
CA ARG A 532 -38.36 -10.28 -38.38
C ARG A 532 -38.17 -9.92 -36.91
N ILE A 533 -38.30 -10.90 -36.01
CA ILE A 533 -38.09 -10.73 -34.57
C ILE A 533 -36.63 -10.39 -34.27
N ALA A 534 -35.66 -11.02 -34.96
CA ALA A 534 -34.24 -10.70 -34.79
C ALA A 534 -33.91 -9.28 -35.27
N ASP A 535 -34.48 -8.85 -36.39
CA ASP A 535 -34.31 -7.48 -36.90
C ASP A 535 -34.93 -6.46 -35.94
N SER A 536 -36.20 -6.61 -35.54
CA SER A 536 -36.86 -5.68 -34.60
C SER A 536 -36.19 -5.64 -33.22
N VAL A 537 -35.64 -6.76 -32.73
CA VAL A 537 -34.82 -6.76 -31.51
C VAL A 537 -33.52 -5.98 -31.71
N THR A 538 -32.86 -6.14 -32.85
CA THR A 538 -31.60 -5.44 -33.15
C THR A 538 -31.82 -3.93 -33.29
N GLU A 539 -32.89 -3.54 -33.98
CA GLU A 539 -33.32 -2.14 -34.15
C GLU A 539 -33.67 -1.49 -32.81
N ALA A 540 -34.56 -2.11 -32.02
CA ALA A 540 -34.93 -1.58 -30.71
C ALA A 540 -33.76 -1.59 -29.70
N MET A 541 -32.81 -2.52 -29.82
CA MET A 541 -31.57 -2.47 -29.04
C MET A 541 -30.67 -1.31 -29.47
N GLY A 542 -30.48 -1.08 -30.77
CA GLY A 542 -29.68 0.05 -31.26
C GLY A 542 -30.25 1.40 -30.83
N MET A 543 -31.58 1.58 -30.93
CA MET A 543 -32.26 2.79 -30.44
C MET A 543 -32.15 2.96 -28.93
N GLY A 544 -32.30 1.87 -28.15
CA GLY A 544 -32.13 1.90 -26.69
C GLY A 544 -30.69 2.20 -26.27
N ASP A 545 -29.71 1.62 -26.96
CA ASP A 545 -28.28 1.89 -26.74
C ASP A 545 -27.94 3.36 -27.04
N GLN A 546 -28.49 3.95 -28.11
CA GLN A 546 -28.28 5.36 -28.44
C GLN A 546 -28.78 6.28 -27.31
N VAL A 547 -30.01 6.05 -26.81
CA VAL A 547 -30.56 6.79 -25.65
C VAL A 547 -29.66 6.66 -24.42
N VAL A 548 -29.07 5.48 -24.18
CA VAL A 548 -28.14 5.26 -23.06
C VAL A 548 -26.81 6.01 -23.27
N GLN A 549 -26.30 6.14 -24.50
CA GLN A 549 -25.10 6.94 -24.77
C GLN A 549 -25.37 8.44 -24.58
N GLU A 550 -26.45 8.99 -25.16
CA GLU A 550 -26.85 10.40 -25.00
C GLU A 550 -27.05 10.78 -23.53
N MET A 551 -27.59 9.84 -22.73
CA MET A 551 -27.70 9.98 -21.28
C MET A 551 -26.34 9.95 -20.58
N LEU A 552 -25.44 9.03 -20.95
CA LEU A 552 -24.08 9.00 -20.37
C LEU A 552 -23.28 10.27 -20.71
N ASP A 553 -23.43 10.82 -21.91
CA ASP A 553 -22.84 12.12 -22.28
C ASP A 553 -23.42 13.25 -21.44
N SER A 554 -24.72 13.23 -21.17
CA SER A 554 -25.37 14.17 -20.25
C SER A 554 -24.84 14.03 -18.81
N ILE A 555 -24.71 12.80 -18.30
CA ILE A 555 -24.16 12.51 -16.96
C ILE A 555 -22.69 12.95 -16.84
N ARG A 556 -21.87 12.79 -17.90
CA ARG A 556 -20.47 13.23 -17.93
C ARG A 556 -20.32 14.73 -17.64
N THR A 557 -21.27 15.57 -18.05
CA THR A 557 -21.25 17.01 -17.73
C THR A 557 -21.44 17.32 -16.24
N GLN A 558 -21.96 16.38 -15.45
CA GLN A 558 -22.26 16.52 -14.02
C GLN A 558 -21.41 15.59 -13.14
N ILE A 559 -20.22 15.20 -13.62
CA ILE A 559 -19.37 14.19 -12.94
C ILE A 559 -18.60 14.76 -11.73
N GLU A 560 -18.37 16.08 -11.67
CA GLU A 560 -17.62 16.72 -10.59
C GLU A 560 -18.26 16.54 -9.20
N PRO A 561 -19.57 16.84 -8.98
CA PRO A 561 -20.25 16.51 -7.72
C PRO A 561 -20.15 15.02 -7.35
N MET A 562 -20.26 14.12 -8.33
CA MET A 562 -20.16 12.67 -8.08
C MET A 562 -18.78 12.28 -7.54
N PHE A 563 -17.69 12.81 -8.09
CA PHE A 563 -16.34 12.55 -7.59
C PHE A 563 -16.14 13.07 -6.16
N ARG A 564 -16.70 14.24 -5.81
CA ARG A 564 -16.65 14.80 -4.45
C ARG A 564 -17.36 13.89 -3.44
N VAL A 565 -18.53 13.34 -3.82
CA VAL A 565 -19.28 12.38 -3.01
C VAL A 565 -18.52 11.05 -2.86
N CYS A 566 -17.90 10.54 -3.94
CA CYS A 566 -17.07 9.32 -3.88
C CYS A 566 -15.89 9.46 -2.90
N ASP A 567 -15.19 10.59 -2.91
CA ASP A 567 -14.08 10.84 -1.97
C ASP A 567 -14.57 10.97 -0.52
N ALA A 568 -15.70 11.65 -0.30
CA ALA A 568 -16.30 11.78 1.02
C ALA A 568 -16.70 10.41 1.59
N ILE A 569 -17.26 9.52 0.76
CA ILE A 569 -17.61 8.14 1.12
C ILE A 569 -16.36 7.29 1.36
N ALA A 570 -15.34 7.39 0.50
CA ALA A 570 -14.09 6.64 0.65
C ALA A 570 -13.36 7.02 1.96
N LEU A 571 -13.35 8.31 2.30
CA LEU A 571 -12.81 8.80 3.57
C LEU A 571 -13.66 8.33 4.76
N LEU A 572 -14.99 8.41 4.66
CA LEU A 572 -15.90 7.94 5.71
C LEU A 572 -15.75 6.44 6.00
N ASP A 573 -15.65 5.60 4.96
CA ASP A 573 -15.48 4.15 5.10
C ASP A 573 -14.11 3.79 5.70
N MET A 574 -13.06 4.55 5.37
CA MET A 574 -11.75 4.43 6.04
C MET A 574 -11.83 4.81 7.53
N LEU A 575 -12.50 5.91 7.88
CA LEU A 575 -12.68 6.34 9.29
C LEU A 575 -13.57 5.35 10.07
N ALA A 576 -14.63 4.84 9.46
CA ALA A 576 -15.47 3.79 10.03
C ALA A 576 -14.70 2.46 10.19
N SER A 577 -13.74 2.18 9.32
CA SER A 577 -12.82 1.05 9.46
C SER A 577 -11.91 1.21 10.69
N PHE A 578 -11.38 2.41 10.95
CA PHE A 578 -10.59 2.68 12.16
C PHE A 578 -11.44 2.60 13.43
N ALA A 579 -12.63 3.21 13.44
CA ALA A 579 -13.57 3.12 14.57
C ALA A 579 -13.97 1.66 14.85
N GLN A 580 -14.22 0.84 13.82
CA GLN A 580 -14.53 -0.58 14.01
C GLN A 580 -13.43 -1.34 14.75
N ILE A 581 -12.16 -1.03 14.47
CA ILE A 581 -11.01 -1.68 15.09
C ILE A 581 -10.80 -1.16 16.51
N ALA A 582 -10.98 0.15 16.73
CA ALA A 582 -10.92 0.75 18.06
C ALA A 582 -11.95 0.12 19.02
N ILE A 583 -13.19 -0.04 18.58
CA ILE A 583 -14.28 -0.71 19.34
C ILE A 583 -13.97 -2.20 19.59
N GLN A 584 -13.32 -2.90 18.66
CA GLN A 584 -13.06 -4.35 18.77
C GLN A 584 -11.88 -4.71 19.68
N ARG A 585 -11.00 -3.75 19.99
CA ARG A 585 -9.67 -4.02 20.56
C ARG A 585 -9.19 -2.98 21.59
N ASP A 586 -10.07 -2.09 22.02
CA ASP A 586 -9.80 -1.03 22.99
C ASP A 586 -8.55 -0.19 22.63
N TYR A 587 -8.42 0.18 21.35
CA TYR A 587 -7.31 1.04 20.90
C TYR A 587 -7.48 2.47 21.42
N VAL A 588 -6.37 3.07 21.87
CA VAL A 588 -6.36 4.40 22.48
C VAL A 588 -6.07 5.48 21.45
N ARG A 589 -6.74 6.64 21.57
CA ARG A 589 -6.48 7.84 20.78
C ARG A 589 -5.06 8.36 21.09
N PRO A 590 -4.17 8.43 20.09
CA PRO A 590 -2.85 9.01 20.30
C PRO A 590 -2.91 10.54 20.44
N VAL A 591 -1.97 11.07 21.23
CA VAL A 591 -1.68 12.51 21.34
C VAL A 591 -0.52 12.85 20.40
N ILE A 592 -0.62 13.95 19.65
CA ILE A 592 0.50 14.48 18.86
C ILE A 592 1.27 15.47 19.72
N SER A 593 2.58 15.27 19.85
CA SER A 593 3.49 16.02 20.74
C SER A 593 4.91 15.99 20.17
N ASP A 594 5.89 16.62 20.83
CA ASP A 594 7.31 16.53 20.44
C ASP A 594 8.00 15.22 20.90
N THR A 595 7.32 14.41 21.72
CA THR A 595 7.82 13.17 22.32
C THR A 595 7.08 11.93 21.80
N LEU A 596 7.84 10.87 21.54
CA LEU A 596 7.29 9.52 21.39
C LEU A 596 7.25 8.87 22.77
N GLY A 597 6.04 8.57 23.27
CA GLY A 597 5.84 7.96 24.58
C GLY A 597 4.68 6.98 24.51
N LEU A 598 4.97 5.69 24.48
CA LEU A 598 3.99 4.62 24.40
C LEU A 598 4.04 3.78 25.68
N ARG A 599 2.90 3.59 26.33
CA ARG A 599 2.77 2.76 27.54
C ARG A 599 2.02 1.47 27.23
N ALA A 600 2.59 0.33 27.58
CA ALA A 600 2.09 -1.00 27.31
C ALA A 600 1.67 -1.19 25.84
N ALA A 601 2.53 -0.78 24.91
CA ALA A 601 2.30 -0.88 23.48
C ALA A 601 2.34 -2.35 23.01
N ARG A 602 1.49 -2.70 22.03
CA ARG A 602 1.45 -4.04 21.43
C ARG A 602 1.70 -4.01 19.93
N HIS A 603 2.26 -5.09 19.38
CA HIS A 603 2.48 -5.20 17.93
C HIS A 603 1.16 -5.52 17.22
N PRO A 604 0.59 -4.60 16.40
CA PRO A 604 -0.81 -4.68 15.95
C PRO A 604 -1.15 -5.97 15.19
N ILE A 605 -0.23 -6.48 14.37
CA ILE A 605 -0.42 -7.73 13.59
C ILE A 605 -0.30 -8.99 14.47
N LEU A 606 0.58 -9.01 15.47
CA LEU A 606 0.84 -10.21 16.29
C LEU A 606 -0.13 -10.33 17.46
N ASP A 607 -0.55 -9.21 18.04
CA ASP A 607 -1.60 -9.12 19.05
C ASP A 607 -2.91 -9.78 18.55
N LYS A 608 -3.24 -9.61 17.25
CA LYS A 608 -4.35 -10.34 16.59
C LYS A 608 -4.18 -11.86 16.56
N ASN A 609 -2.96 -12.36 16.43
CA ASN A 609 -2.69 -13.77 16.19
C ASN A 609 -2.38 -14.53 17.49
N LEU A 610 -2.01 -13.82 18.56
CA LEU A 610 -1.60 -14.37 19.85
C LEU A 610 -2.63 -14.19 20.97
N ASN A 611 -3.77 -13.52 20.72
CA ASN A 611 -4.95 -13.42 21.62
C ASN A 611 -4.58 -13.38 23.12
N ASP A 612 -4.04 -12.25 23.56
CA ASP A 612 -3.57 -11.96 24.94
C ASP A 612 -2.32 -12.68 25.46
N GLU A 613 -1.66 -13.56 24.68
CA GLU A 613 -0.30 -14.03 25.00
C GLU A 613 0.80 -12.99 24.68
N PHE A 614 0.46 -11.89 23.97
CA PHE A 614 1.44 -10.87 23.60
C PHE A 614 1.86 -9.98 24.79
N VAL A 615 3.15 -10.01 25.15
CA VAL A 615 3.72 -9.18 26.22
C VAL A 615 3.85 -7.72 25.74
N PRO A 616 3.10 -6.76 26.33
CA PRO A 616 3.19 -5.35 25.96
C PRO A 616 4.50 -4.72 26.46
N ASN A 617 5.00 -3.72 25.73
CA ASN A 617 6.25 -3.04 26.05
C ASN A 617 6.12 -1.52 26.04
N ASP A 618 6.86 -0.84 26.92
CA ASP A 618 6.94 0.62 26.94
C ASP A 618 7.98 1.12 25.93
N VAL A 619 7.75 2.30 25.35
CA VAL A 619 8.62 2.94 24.37
C VAL A 619 8.73 4.43 24.70
N PHE A 620 9.94 4.96 24.83
CA PHE A 620 10.17 6.38 25.07
C PHE A 620 11.28 6.92 24.16
N SER A 621 11.03 8.03 23.47
CA SER A 621 12.03 8.79 22.72
C SER A 621 11.72 10.29 22.78
N LYS A 622 12.73 11.08 23.14
CA LYS A 622 12.71 12.55 23.24
C LYS A 622 13.99 13.10 22.60
N GLU A 623 14.07 14.41 22.40
CA GLU A 623 15.28 15.08 21.86
C GLU A 623 16.58 14.69 22.60
N GLU A 624 16.48 14.38 23.90
CA GLU A 624 17.54 13.95 24.83
C GLU A 624 17.91 12.45 24.70
N TYR A 625 17.03 11.63 24.12
CA TYR A 625 17.11 10.16 24.13
C TYR A 625 16.77 9.55 22.77
N ARG A 626 17.37 10.12 21.73
CA ARG A 626 17.08 9.81 20.34
C ARG A 626 17.62 8.47 19.86
N PHE A 627 18.71 7.97 20.46
CA PHE A 627 19.43 6.81 19.95
C PHE A 627 19.32 5.63 20.93
N GLN A 628 18.61 4.58 20.53
CA GLN A 628 18.32 3.43 21.39
C GLN A 628 19.06 2.20 20.88
N ILE A 629 20.03 1.72 21.65
CA ILE A 629 20.76 0.49 21.35
C ILE A 629 20.03 -0.65 22.05
N ILE A 630 19.52 -1.60 21.27
CA ILE A 630 18.76 -2.74 21.77
C ILE A 630 19.60 -4.00 21.61
N THR A 631 19.91 -4.61 22.74
CA THR A 631 20.66 -5.87 22.84
C THR A 631 19.75 -7.01 23.31
N GLY A 632 20.22 -8.25 23.22
CA GLY A 632 19.45 -9.41 23.69
C GLY A 632 19.56 -10.64 22.79
N CYS A 633 19.16 -11.76 23.38
CA CYS A 633 19.21 -13.09 22.80
C CYS A 633 18.49 -13.19 21.44
N ASN A 634 18.85 -14.17 20.61
CA ASN A 634 18.05 -14.50 19.43
C ASN A 634 16.67 -15.00 19.89
N MET A 635 15.63 -14.75 19.09
CA MET A 635 14.23 -15.05 19.43
C MET A 635 13.64 -14.32 20.67
N SER A 636 14.37 -13.41 21.32
CA SER A 636 13.86 -12.61 22.46
C SER A 636 12.81 -11.55 22.10
N GLY A 637 12.59 -11.27 20.80
CA GLY A 637 11.61 -10.30 20.31
C GLY A 637 12.17 -8.99 19.76
N LYS A 638 13.50 -8.82 19.63
CA LYS A 638 14.13 -7.54 19.22
C LYS A 638 13.54 -6.95 17.93
N SER A 639 13.51 -7.73 16.85
CA SER A 639 12.95 -7.34 15.56
C SER A 639 11.45 -7.03 15.65
N THR A 640 10.72 -7.73 16.51
CA THR A 640 9.29 -7.47 16.78
C THR A 640 9.08 -6.12 17.46
N TYR A 641 9.90 -5.79 18.47
CA TYR A 641 9.81 -4.53 19.20
C TYR A 641 10.06 -3.32 18.27
N ILE A 642 11.09 -3.35 17.42
CA ILE A 642 11.36 -2.25 16.48
C ILE A 642 10.30 -2.14 15.37
N ARG A 643 9.78 -3.27 14.87
CA ARG A 643 8.67 -3.26 13.88
C ARG A 643 7.39 -2.68 14.47
N MET A 644 7.07 -3.02 15.72
CA MET A 644 5.95 -2.44 16.46
C MET A 644 6.02 -0.91 16.46
N ILE A 645 7.15 -0.32 16.83
CA ILE A 645 7.31 1.15 16.88
C ILE A 645 7.00 1.80 15.52
N ALA A 646 7.55 1.26 14.44
CA ALA A 646 7.30 1.77 13.09
C ALA A 646 5.83 1.68 12.68
N LEU A 647 5.20 0.52 12.95
CA LEU A 647 3.79 0.28 12.61
C LEU A 647 2.86 1.22 13.37
N LEU A 648 3.14 1.45 14.66
CA LEU A 648 2.37 2.36 15.50
C LEU A 648 2.55 3.84 15.08
N GLN A 649 3.77 4.22 14.66
CA GLN A 649 4.03 5.54 14.07
C GLN A 649 3.22 5.77 12.78
N VAL A 650 3.16 4.78 11.88
CA VAL A 650 2.32 4.82 10.67
C VAL A 650 0.84 4.91 11.05
N MET A 651 0.36 4.11 12.00
CA MET A 651 -1.04 4.15 12.46
C MET A 651 -1.44 5.52 13.02
N ALA A 652 -0.56 6.18 13.78
CA ALA A 652 -0.81 7.54 14.23
C ALA A 652 -0.87 8.53 13.05
N GLN A 653 0.11 8.53 12.13
CA GLN A 653 0.14 9.50 11.03
C GLN A 653 -0.88 9.26 9.90
N ILE A 654 -1.70 8.20 9.96
CA ILE A 654 -2.92 8.05 9.14
C ILE A 654 -4.20 8.51 9.87
N GLY A 655 -4.12 8.84 11.16
CA GLY A 655 -5.26 9.22 12.00
C GLY A 655 -6.02 8.03 12.63
N CYS A 656 -5.37 6.88 12.78
CA CYS A 656 -5.95 5.70 13.44
C CYS A 656 -5.57 5.66 14.93
N PHE A 657 -6.43 5.06 15.77
CA PHE A 657 -6.09 4.76 17.17
C PHE A 657 -5.09 3.59 17.25
N VAL A 658 -4.37 3.47 18.36
CA VAL A 658 -3.24 2.53 18.50
C VAL A 658 -3.40 1.55 19.67
N PRO A 659 -2.91 0.29 19.57
CA PRO A 659 -2.86 -0.65 20.68
C PRO A 659 -1.77 -0.28 21.71
N ALA A 660 -2.15 0.58 22.65
CA ALA A 660 -1.36 0.95 23.82
C ALA A 660 -2.32 1.41 24.95
N ARG A 661 -1.86 1.46 26.21
CA ARG A 661 -2.62 2.11 27.30
C ARG A 661 -2.55 3.63 27.27
N TYR A 662 -1.44 4.16 26.75
CA TYR A 662 -1.22 5.58 26.50
C TYR A 662 -0.29 5.70 25.29
N ALA A 663 -0.51 6.71 24.46
CA ALA A 663 0.34 6.95 23.29
C ALA A 663 0.48 8.44 22.98
N SER A 664 1.72 8.90 22.95
CA SER A 664 2.17 10.19 22.43
C SER A 664 3.09 9.93 21.24
N PHE A 665 2.92 10.66 20.13
CA PHE A 665 3.76 10.56 18.94
C PHE A 665 4.27 11.91 18.48
N ARG A 666 5.54 11.92 18.07
CA ARG A 666 6.15 12.98 17.26
C ARG A 666 5.82 12.79 15.79
N ILE A 667 5.60 13.88 15.05
CA ILE A 667 5.47 13.82 13.59
C ILE A 667 6.82 13.49 12.95
N ILE A 668 6.83 12.41 12.16
CA ILE A 668 7.99 11.92 11.41
C ILE A 668 7.76 12.20 9.92
N HIS A 669 8.82 12.65 9.25
CA HIS A 669 8.81 12.96 7.82
C HIS A 669 9.39 11.83 6.97
N HIS A 670 10.26 11.01 7.56
CA HIS A 670 10.92 9.91 6.86
C HIS A 670 11.03 8.67 7.75
N ILE A 671 10.55 7.51 7.29
CA ILE A 671 10.82 6.21 7.92
C ILE A 671 11.82 5.44 7.06
N PHE A 672 12.98 5.17 7.64
CA PHE A 672 14.01 4.30 7.10
C PHE A 672 14.08 3.03 7.95
N ALA A 673 14.01 1.85 7.33
CA ALA A 673 14.14 0.59 8.05
C ALA A 673 15.07 -0.37 7.29
N ARG A 674 16.19 -0.72 7.91
CA ARG A 674 17.00 -1.87 7.52
C ARG A 674 16.73 -3.01 8.49
N LEU A 675 15.77 -3.85 8.15
CA LEU A 675 15.44 -5.05 8.91
C LEU A 675 16.16 -6.26 8.31
N SER A 676 16.57 -7.21 9.14
CA SER A 676 17.18 -8.46 8.68
C SER A 676 16.07 -9.36 8.09
N THR A 677 16.14 -9.60 6.78
CA THR A 677 15.27 -10.53 6.05
C THR A 677 16.10 -11.75 5.64
N ASP A 678 15.60 -12.95 5.92
CA ASP A 678 16.25 -14.19 5.49
C ASP A 678 16.48 -14.19 3.96
N ASP A 679 17.68 -14.60 3.55
CA ASP A 679 18.31 -14.35 2.25
C ASP A 679 17.39 -14.39 1.01
N SER A 680 17.16 -13.22 0.39
CA SER A 680 16.67 -13.13 -0.98
C SER A 680 17.81 -13.48 -1.96
N ILE A 681 17.86 -14.75 -2.39
CA ILE A 681 18.86 -15.31 -3.33
C ILE A 681 18.81 -14.66 -4.74
N GLU A 682 17.82 -13.83 -5.03
CA GLU A 682 17.44 -13.39 -6.39
C GLU A 682 18.32 -12.29 -7.00
N GLY A 683 19.24 -11.69 -6.24
CA GLY A 683 20.25 -10.76 -6.76
C GLY A 683 21.65 -11.37 -6.77
N ASN A 684 22.37 -11.29 -7.90
CA ASN A 684 23.79 -11.72 -8.03
C ASN A 684 24.78 -10.78 -7.28
N LEU A 685 24.40 -10.30 -6.10
CA LEU A 685 25.16 -9.38 -5.25
C LEU A 685 25.34 -10.01 -3.86
N SER A 686 26.46 -9.71 -3.20
CA SER A 686 26.67 -10.14 -1.81
C SER A 686 25.67 -9.46 -0.90
N THR A 687 25.10 -10.20 0.07
CA THR A 687 24.18 -9.68 1.10
C THR A 687 24.74 -8.45 1.80
N PHE A 688 26.03 -8.48 2.16
CA PHE A 688 26.75 -7.35 2.73
C PHE A 688 26.85 -6.14 1.78
N SER A 689 26.96 -6.35 0.46
CA SER A 689 26.99 -5.25 -0.52
C SER A 689 25.63 -4.56 -0.67
N CYS A 690 24.52 -5.30 -0.55
CA CYS A 690 23.17 -4.73 -0.47
C CYS A 690 22.99 -3.93 0.83
N GLU A 691 23.38 -4.52 1.97
CA GLU A 691 23.35 -3.88 3.30
C GLU A 691 24.10 -2.54 3.31
N MET A 692 25.32 -2.50 2.76
CA MET A 692 26.10 -1.26 2.67
C MET A 692 25.49 -0.23 1.72
N ARG A 693 24.81 -0.66 0.64
CA ARG A 693 24.09 0.25 -0.28
C ARG A 693 22.88 0.88 0.39
N GLU A 694 22.09 0.09 1.12
CA GLU A 694 20.94 0.53 1.90
C GLU A 694 21.37 1.52 3.01
N MET A 695 22.41 1.20 3.77
CA MET A 695 22.93 2.11 4.79
C MET A 695 23.51 3.40 4.20
N ALA A 696 24.20 3.34 3.06
CA ALA A 696 24.68 4.53 2.36
C ALA A 696 23.54 5.42 1.84
N PHE A 697 22.40 4.82 1.50
CA PHE A 697 21.17 5.53 1.16
C PHE A 697 20.55 6.20 2.40
N ILE A 698 20.42 5.49 3.52
CA ILE A 698 19.87 6.06 4.78
C ILE A 698 20.71 7.24 5.24
N LEU A 699 22.03 7.09 5.31
CA LEU A 699 22.96 8.14 5.76
C LEU A 699 22.95 9.41 4.89
N ARG A 700 22.50 9.32 3.63
CA ARG A 700 22.40 10.47 2.72
C ARG A 700 21.07 11.21 2.78
N ASN A 701 20.02 10.57 3.27
CA ASN A 701 18.64 11.09 3.26
C ASN A 701 18.04 11.25 4.68
N VAL A 702 18.82 10.99 5.73
CA VAL A 702 18.39 11.11 7.13
C VAL A 702 18.42 12.57 7.60
N GLU A 703 17.32 13.00 8.22
CA GLU A 703 17.09 14.37 8.73
C GLU A 703 16.66 14.34 10.20
N LYS A 704 16.55 15.52 10.85
CA LYS A 704 16.13 15.65 12.27
C LYS A 704 14.79 14.95 12.55
N ASN A 705 13.84 15.02 11.62
CA ASN A 705 12.50 14.44 11.76
C ASN A 705 12.39 13.04 11.11
N SER A 706 13.50 12.32 10.96
CA SER A 706 13.50 10.92 10.52
C SER A 706 13.40 9.94 11.69
N MET A 707 12.74 8.81 11.42
CA MET A 707 12.79 7.58 12.20
C MET A 707 13.66 6.57 11.44
N VAL A 708 14.70 6.06 12.10
CA VAL A 708 15.64 5.09 11.53
C VAL A 708 15.60 3.82 12.37
N ILE A 709 15.38 2.68 11.72
CA ILE A 709 15.30 1.37 12.35
C ILE A 709 16.36 0.48 11.71
N ILE A 710 17.24 -0.12 12.51
CA ILE A 710 18.36 -0.95 12.06
C ILE A 710 18.35 -2.24 12.87
N ASP A 711 18.37 -3.37 12.18
CA ASP A 711 18.38 -4.70 12.75
C ASP A 711 19.64 -5.47 12.31
N GLU A 712 20.52 -5.73 13.28
CA GLU A 712 21.67 -6.64 13.15
C GLU A 712 22.73 -6.28 12.09
N LEU A 713 22.97 -4.98 11.88
CA LEU A 713 24.01 -4.47 10.97
C LEU A 713 25.41 -5.08 11.23
N GLY A 714 26.12 -5.41 10.15
CA GLY A 714 27.50 -5.89 10.15
C GLY A 714 27.67 -7.42 10.12
N ARG A 715 26.56 -8.18 10.08
CA ARG A 715 26.59 -9.65 10.15
C ARG A 715 27.23 -10.35 8.95
N GLY A 716 27.14 -9.78 7.75
CA GLY A 716 27.66 -10.40 6.51
C GLY A 716 29.18 -10.34 6.31
N THR A 717 29.97 -9.94 7.31
CA THR A 717 31.42 -9.68 7.18
C THR A 717 32.21 -10.10 8.43
N SER A 718 33.52 -9.84 8.44
CA SER A 718 34.38 -10.14 9.60
C SER A 718 33.87 -9.40 10.84
N THR A 719 33.87 -10.07 12.00
CA THR A 719 33.29 -9.50 13.24
C THR A 719 33.98 -8.21 13.71
N ARG A 720 35.25 -8.03 13.37
CA ARG A 720 35.99 -6.79 13.66
C ARG A 720 35.59 -5.66 12.72
N ASP A 721 35.49 -5.95 11.42
CA ASP A 721 35.24 -4.91 10.42
C ASP A 721 33.75 -4.52 10.42
N GLY A 722 32.84 -5.48 10.64
CA GLY A 722 31.41 -5.26 10.89
C GLY A 722 31.15 -4.40 12.13
N LEU A 723 31.83 -4.68 13.26
CA LEU A 723 31.77 -3.80 14.45
C LEU A 723 32.29 -2.39 14.16
N SER A 724 33.40 -2.28 13.42
CA SER A 724 34.01 -0.98 13.09
C SER A 724 33.08 -0.13 12.21
N ILE A 725 32.42 -0.76 11.23
CA ILE A 725 31.42 -0.12 10.38
C ILE A 725 30.17 0.25 11.19
N ALA A 726 29.66 -0.65 12.04
CA ALA A 726 28.50 -0.38 12.88
C ALA A 726 28.74 0.81 13.84
N LEU A 727 29.92 0.91 14.44
CA LEU A 727 30.34 2.07 15.24
C LEU A 727 30.34 3.36 14.41
N ALA A 728 31.01 3.36 13.25
CA ALA A 728 31.10 4.55 12.39
C ALA A 728 29.73 5.00 11.86
N MET A 729 28.85 4.07 11.50
CA MET A 729 27.48 4.36 11.04
C MET A 729 26.60 4.86 12.19
N ALA A 730 26.68 4.25 13.37
CA ALA A 730 25.96 4.72 14.56
C ALA A 730 26.35 6.16 14.91
N GLU A 731 27.65 6.50 14.92
CA GLU A 731 28.10 7.89 15.10
C GLU A 731 27.56 8.85 14.03
N ALA A 732 27.54 8.43 12.77
CA ALA A 732 27.02 9.26 11.68
C ALA A 732 25.52 9.53 11.83
N LEU A 733 24.75 8.51 12.24
CA LEU A 733 23.32 8.64 12.54
C LEU A 733 23.06 9.53 13.76
N MET A 734 23.86 9.43 14.82
CA MET A 734 23.75 10.34 15.98
C MET A 734 23.90 11.81 15.58
N ARG A 735 24.78 12.13 14.62
CA ARG A 735 24.98 13.51 14.12
C ARG A 735 23.73 14.08 13.42
N SER A 736 22.90 13.25 12.81
CA SER A 736 21.67 13.68 12.11
C SER A 736 20.55 14.17 13.04
N ARG A 737 20.60 13.82 14.33
CA ARG A 737 19.54 14.06 15.33
C ARG A 737 18.18 13.41 14.98
N ALA A 738 18.16 12.42 14.10
CA ALA A 738 17.03 11.52 13.89
C ALA A 738 16.74 10.67 15.15
N SER A 739 15.54 10.09 15.23
CA SER A 739 15.23 9.04 16.21
C SER A 739 15.68 7.69 15.64
N VAL A 740 16.54 6.96 16.35
CA VAL A 740 17.21 5.75 15.86
C VAL A 740 17.03 4.59 16.82
N TRP A 741 16.51 3.48 16.31
CA TRP A 741 16.47 2.18 16.99
C TRP A 741 17.49 1.25 16.36
N PHE A 742 18.56 0.97 17.08
CA PHE A 742 19.69 0.16 16.62
C PHE A 742 19.72 -1.17 17.38
N VAL A 743 19.11 -2.21 16.82
CA VAL A 743 19.25 -3.58 17.33
C VAL A 743 20.61 -4.14 16.92
N THR A 744 21.35 -4.67 17.89
CA THR A 744 22.69 -5.23 17.64
C THR A 744 22.99 -6.49 18.46
N HIS A 745 23.97 -7.23 17.97
CA HIS A 745 24.63 -8.35 18.65
C HIS A 745 26.04 -7.99 19.12
N TYR A 746 26.47 -6.75 18.86
CA TYR A 746 27.76 -6.27 19.30
C TYR A 746 27.62 -5.60 20.67
N ASP A 747 27.83 -6.34 21.76
CA ASP A 747 27.79 -5.76 23.11
C ASP A 747 28.83 -4.64 23.30
N LYS A 748 29.92 -4.69 22.51
CA LYS A 748 30.92 -3.61 22.41
C LYS A 748 30.37 -2.30 21.82
N LEU A 749 29.36 -2.37 20.95
CA LEU A 749 28.69 -1.18 20.42
C LEU A 749 27.93 -0.48 21.54
N ALA A 750 27.15 -1.24 22.33
CA ALA A 750 26.45 -0.75 23.52
C ALA A 750 27.40 -0.20 24.58
N GLU A 751 28.57 -0.83 24.77
CA GLU A 751 29.61 -0.35 25.70
C GLU A 751 30.22 0.99 25.28
N VAL A 752 30.67 1.11 24.02
CA VAL A 752 31.37 2.31 23.52
C VAL A 752 30.42 3.50 23.34
N LEU A 753 29.16 3.25 22.95
CA LEU A 753 28.18 4.30 22.70
C LEU A 753 27.28 4.59 23.91
N GLY A 754 27.11 3.67 24.85
CA GLY A 754 26.32 3.91 26.08
C GLY A 754 26.88 5.05 26.94
N ASN A 755 28.17 5.34 26.81
CA ASN A 755 28.83 6.51 27.41
C ASN A 755 28.72 7.78 26.55
N ARG A 756 27.73 7.90 25.65
CA ARG A 756 27.49 9.11 24.87
C ARG A 756 26.12 9.71 25.16
N PHE A 757 26.11 11.03 25.24
CA PHE A 757 24.88 11.82 25.28
C PHE A 757 23.95 11.47 24.11
N GLY A 758 22.64 11.37 24.38
CA GLY A 758 21.63 10.97 23.40
C GLY A 758 21.38 9.46 23.28
N VAL A 759 22.19 8.62 23.94
CA VAL A 759 22.14 7.15 23.82
C VAL A 759 21.51 6.50 25.05
N ILE A 760 20.53 5.62 24.84
CA ILE A 760 20.05 4.67 25.85
C ILE A 760 20.43 3.24 25.42
N ASN A 761 21.01 2.48 26.35
CA ASN A 761 21.14 1.03 26.22
C ASN A 761 19.90 0.34 26.81
N LEU A 762 19.29 -0.53 26.02
CA LEU A 762 18.13 -1.34 26.35
C LEU A 762 18.42 -2.80 26.02
N HIS A 763 17.74 -3.71 26.69
CA HIS A 763 17.76 -5.14 26.35
C HIS A 763 16.41 -5.81 26.57
N LEU A 764 16.16 -6.92 25.87
CA LEU A 764 15.02 -7.79 26.17
C LEU A 764 15.42 -8.83 27.21
N ALA A 765 14.67 -8.86 28.31
CA ALA A 765 14.96 -9.68 29.47
C ALA A 765 14.72 -11.17 29.20
N THR A 766 15.54 -12.00 29.83
CA THR A 766 15.50 -13.46 29.71
C THR A 766 15.67 -14.10 31.08
N SER A 767 14.95 -15.19 31.33
CA SER A 767 15.02 -15.93 32.60
C SER A 767 15.57 -17.34 32.36
N THR A 768 16.56 -17.73 33.15
CA THR A 768 17.11 -19.09 33.13
C THR A 768 16.60 -19.85 34.34
N SER A 769 15.76 -20.86 34.10
CA SER A 769 15.21 -21.76 35.11
C SER A 769 15.86 -23.14 35.00
N MET A 770 16.00 -23.87 36.11
CA MET A 770 16.40 -25.28 36.05
C MET A 770 15.18 -26.18 35.94
N THR A 771 15.22 -27.17 35.06
CA THR A 771 14.19 -28.22 35.00
C THR A 771 14.40 -29.24 36.14
N PRO A 772 13.43 -30.15 36.41
CA PRO A 772 13.59 -31.22 37.39
C PRO A 772 14.75 -32.21 37.10
N HIS A 773 15.41 -32.09 35.94
CA HIS A 773 16.55 -32.92 35.52
C HIS A 773 17.86 -32.12 35.46
N GLU A 774 17.97 -31.01 36.21
CA GLU A 774 19.14 -30.11 36.26
C GLU A 774 19.55 -29.49 34.92
N THR A 775 18.72 -29.62 33.87
CA THR A 775 18.96 -28.94 32.59
C THR A 775 18.50 -27.47 32.67
N PRO A 776 19.31 -26.52 32.19
CA PRO A 776 18.89 -25.12 32.10
C PRO A 776 17.83 -24.96 31.00
N LYS A 777 16.61 -24.56 31.39
CA LYS A 777 15.56 -24.09 30.50
C LYS A 777 15.54 -22.57 30.51
N MET A 778 15.99 -21.99 29.41
CA MET A 778 15.90 -20.56 29.16
C MET A 778 14.50 -20.20 28.63
N THR A 779 13.90 -19.16 29.21
CA THR A 779 12.57 -18.63 28.84
C THR A 779 12.73 -17.16 28.47
N MET A 780 12.26 -16.79 27.28
CA MET A 780 12.21 -15.40 26.84
C MET A 780 11.06 -14.70 27.57
N LEU A 781 11.32 -13.58 28.26
CA LEU A 781 10.27 -12.84 28.96
C LEU A 781 9.55 -11.85 28.04
N TYR A 782 10.14 -11.52 26.89
CA TYR A 782 9.64 -10.54 25.91
C TYR A 782 9.44 -9.12 26.47
N THR A 783 9.94 -8.85 27.67
CA THR A 783 9.88 -7.54 28.36
C THR A 783 11.18 -6.78 28.17
N LEU A 784 11.09 -5.50 27.82
CA LEU A 784 12.22 -4.59 27.72
C LEU A 784 12.72 -4.19 29.10
N SER A 785 14.03 -4.00 29.24
CA SER A 785 14.70 -3.60 30.48
C SER A 785 15.86 -2.66 30.17
N SER A 786 16.10 -1.70 31.07
CA SER A 786 17.16 -0.71 30.92
C SER A 786 18.55 -1.31 31.16
N GLY A 787 19.56 -0.79 30.49
CA GLY A 787 20.95 -1.23 30.62
C GLY A 787 21.35 -2.29 29.59
N ARG A 788 22.57 -2.78 29.72
CA ARG A 788 23.19 -3.79 28.85
C ARG A 788 22.93 -5.19 29.38
N VAL A 789 22.78 -6.19 28.50
CA VAL A 789 22.78 -7.61 28.88
C VAL A 789 24.06 -7.98 29.63
N LEU A 790 23.92 -8.51 30.84
CA LEU A 790 25.01 -9.03 31.67
C LEU A 790 25.20 -10.56 31.53
N ASP A 791 24.28 -11.26 30.84
CA ASP A 791 24.32 -12.71 30.64
C ASP A 791 25.37 -13.13 29.58
N GLU A 792 26.63 -13.18 29.98
CA GLU A 792 27.79 -13.46 29.11
C GLU A 792 27.79 -14.86 28.46
N HIS A 793 26.93 -15.78 28.90
CA HIS A 793 27.00 -17.22 28.55
C HIS A 793 25.80 -17.74 27.73
N TYR A 794 24.94 -16.85 27.21
CA TYR A 794 23.72 -17.18 26.45
C TYR A 794 23.87 -18.36 25.46
N GLY A 795 24.84 -18.29 24.54
CA GLY A 795 24.99 -19.27 23.47
C GLY A 795 25.33 -20.68 23.98
N ILE A 796 26.09 -20.77 25.08
CA ILE A 796 26.47 -22.04 25.71
C ILE A 796 25.30 -22.59 26.55
N THR A 797 24.59 -21.72 27.28
CA THR A 797 23.36 -22.09 28.00
C THR A 797 22.30 -22.64 27.04
N LEU A 798 22.16 -22.04 25.85
CA LEU A 798 21.28 -22.55 24.80
C LEU A 798 21.76 -23.91 24.24
N ALA A 799 23.06 -24.09 23.99
CA ALA A 799 23.59 -25.39 23.57
C ALA A 799 23.34 -26.49 24.62
N LYS A 800 23.44 -26.16 25.92
CA LYS A 800 23.09 -27.05 27.02
C LYS A 800 21.59 -27.38 27.08
N ALA A 801 20.72 -26.39 26.80
CA ALA A 801 19.29 -26.61 26.65
C ALA A 801 18.92 -27.49 25.43
N MET A 802 19.75 -27.48 24.39
CA MET A 802 19.59 -28.29 23.17
C MET A 802 20.18 -29.70 23.28
N GLY A 803 20.74 -30.09 24.42
CA GLY A 803 21.26 -31.44 24.67
C GLY A 803 22.60 -31.75 23.99
N PHE A 804 23.48 -30.76 23.83
CA PHE A 804 24.86 -31.01 23.44
C PHE A 804 25.61 -31.83 24.52
N PRO A 805 26.59 -32.68 24.14
CA PRO A 805 27.36 -33.47 25.12
C PRO A 805 28.10 -32.59 26.13
N ASP A 806 28.11 -32.98 27.42
CA ASP A 806 28.75 -32.19 28.48
C ASP A 806 30.24 -31.97 28.22
N ASP A 807 31.00 -32.98 27.76
CA ASP A 807 32.41 -32.86 27.35
C ASP A 807 32.66 -31.71 26.34
N PHE A 808 31.70 -31.49 25.42
CA PHE A 808 31.79 -30.41 24.43
C PHE A 808 31.45 -29.05 25.05
N LEU A 809 30.48 -29.02 25.97
CA LEU A 809 30.07 -27.80 26.66
C LEU A 809 31.17 -27.30 27.61
N GLU A 810 31.82 -28.20 28.36
CA GLU A 810 32.96 -27.87 29.22
C GLU A 810 34.12 -27.28 28.43
N GLU A 811 34.47 -27.86 27.27
CA GLU A 811 35.51 -27.34 26.40
C GLU A 811 35.11 -25.98 25.78
N ALA A 812 33.84 -25.82 25.36
CA ALA A 812 33.33 -24.55 24.85
C ALA A 812 33.36 -23.43 25.91
N GLU A 813 33.01 -23.73 27.17
CA GLU A 813 33.17 -22.80 28.29
C GLU A 813 34.63 -22.46 28.55
N ARG A 814 35.53 -23.46 28.56
CA ARG A 814 36.97 -23.26 28.76
C ARG A 814 37.57 -22.34 27.70
N VAL A 815 37.23 -22.55 26.43
CA VAL A 815 37.65 -21.69 25.31
C VAL A 815 37.06 -20.28 25.43
N SER A 816 35.78 -20.15 25.78
CA SER A 816 35.12 -18.85 25.97
C SER A 816 35.81 -18.01 27.07
N ARG A 817 36.06 -18.62 28.24
CA ARG A 817 36.75 -17.97 29.37
C ARG A 817 38.18 -17.54 28.99
N SER A 818 38.93 -18.39 28.28
CA SER A 818 40.28 -18.08 27.79
C SER A 818 40.29 -16.88 26.83
N LEU A 819 39.36 -16.84 25.86
CA LEU A 819 39.21 -15.72 24.94
C LEU A 819 38.75 -14.42 25.63
N LYS A 820 38.01 -14.52 26.75
CA LYS A 820 37.63 -13.37 27.57
C LYS A 820 38.84 -12.79 28.31
N GLN A 821 39.59 -13.64 29.02
CA GLN A 821 40.80 -13.23 29.75
C GLN A 821 41.85 -12.59 28.82
N GLN A 822 42.05 -13.15 27.62
CA GLN A 822 42.93 -12.54 26.60
C GLN A 822 42.43 -11.17 26.09
N ARG A 823 41.12 -10.90 26.13
CA ARG A 823 40.57 -9.58 25.75
C ARG A 823 40.66 -8.57 26.89
N GLU A 824 40.46 -9.01 28.13
CA GLU A 824 40.58 -8.18 29.33
C GLU A 824 42.04 -7.75 29.56
N ALA A 825 43.01 -8.67 29.41
CA ALA A 825 44.44 -8.37 29.47
C ALA A 825 44.94 -7.37 28.40
N ASN A 826 44.16 -7.14 27.33
CA ASN A 826 44.46 -6.19 26.27
C ASN A 826 43.70 -4.84 26.40
N ARG A 827 42.98 -4.58 27.49
CA ARG A 827 42.34 -3.29 27.75
C ARG A 827 43.27 -2.30 28.46
N GLN A 828 43.61 -1.21 27.78
CA GLN A 828 44.16 0.03 28.35
C GLN A 828 43.38 1.21 27.71
N SER A 829 43.04 2.31 28.38
CA SER A 829 43.37 2.77 29.75
C SER A 829 42.10 3.14 30.57
N PRO A 830 42.18 3.14 31.92
CA PRO A 830 41.08 3.59 32.78
C PRO A 830 40.84 5.11 32.74
N GLU A 831 41.87 5.89 32.42
CA GLU A 831 41.85 7.36 32.43
C GLU A 831 40.89 7.96 31.40
N VAL A 832 40.79 7.34 30.22
CA VAL A 832 39.85 7.76 29.16
C VAL A 832 38.39 7.56 29.60
N HIS A 833 38.10 6.47 30.31
CA HIS A 833 36.75 6.19 30.81
C HIS A 833 36.34 7.20 31.89
N ARG A 834 37.20 7.50 32.87
CA ARG A 834 36.93 8.55 33.87
C ARG A 834 36.65 9.91 33.23
N ARG A 835 37.44 10.29 32.22
CA ARG A 835 37.27 11.57 31.52
C ARG A 835 35.93 11.68 30.78
N ILE A 836 35.47 10.62 30.12
CA ILE A 836 34.17 10.59 29.44
C ILE A 836 33.03 10.59 30.46
N SER A 837 33.09 9.76 31.51
CA SER A 837 32.07 9.70 32.57
C SER A 837 31.88 11.05 33.27
N ARG A 838 32.98 11.74 33.61
CA ARG A 838 32.95 13.09 34.18
C ARG A 838 32.32 14.11 33.22
N GLN A 839 32.62 14.03 31.92
CA GLN A 839 32.04 14.93 30.92
C GLN A 839 30.52 14.72 30.75
N ASN A 840 30.05 13.47 30.76
CA ASN A 840 28.62 13.14 30.72
C ASN A 840 27.89 13.65 31.97
N LEU A 841 28.46 13.48 33.16
CA LEU A 841 27.85 13.92 34.41
C LEU A 841 27.66 15.45 34.43
N ILE A 842 28.68 16.21 33.99
CA ILE A 842 28.62 17.68 33.88
C ILE A 842 27.55 18.14 32.87
N LEU A 843 27.42 17.44 31.73
CA LEU A 843 26.41 17.78 30.72
C LEU A 843 24.99 17.44 31.19
N ASN A 844 24.80 16.34 31.92
CA ASN A 844 23.52 15.99 32.53
C ASN A 844 23.08 17.06 33.55
N LEU A 845 23.98 17.47 34.46
CA LEU A 845 23.71 18.58 35.40
C LEU A 845 23.28 19.86 34.67
N HIS A 846 24.00 20.25 33.61
CA HIS A 846 23.67 21.44 32.82
C HIS A 846 22.27 21.38 32.19
N GLU A 847 21.79 20.18 31.84
CA GLU A 847 20.47 19.99 31.23
C GLU A 847 19.35 19.88 32.27
N GLN A 848 19.59 19.22 33.41
CA GLN A 848 18.69 19.25 34.56
C GLN A 848 18.48 20.68 35.07
N LEU A 849 19.53 21.50 35.13
CA LEU A 849 19.43 22.94 35.44
C LEU A 849 18.62 23.73 34.41
N LYS A 850 18.68 23.36 33.11
CA LYS A 850 17.82 23.95 32.07
C LYS A 850 16.37 23.51 32.20
N GLN A 851 16.12 22.25 32.57
CA GLN A 851 14.76 21.75 32.82
C GLN A 851 14.15 22.44 34.04
N ALA A 852 14.92 22.61 35.13
CA ALA A 852 14.53 23.39 36.30
C ALA A 852 14.21 24.86 35.93
N TYR A 853 15.06 25.51 35.13
CA TYR A 853 14.82 26.88 34.62
C TYR A 853 13.58 27.01 33.70
N ALA A 854 13.27 25.97 32.93
CA ALA A 854 12.10 25.95 32.04
C ALA A 854 10.80 25.47 32.72
N SER A 855 10.89 25.01 33.97
CA SER A 855 9.74 24.50 34.74
C SER A 855 8.98 25.63 35.45
N GLN A 856 7.67 25.44 35.61
CA GLN A 856 6.81 26.33 36.40
C GLN A 856 6.69 25.80 37.85
N LEU A 857 7.81 25.49 38.49
CA LEU A 857 7.85 25.05 39.89
C LEU A 857 7.81 26.25 40.85
N ASP A 858 7.12 26.10 41.98
CA ASP A 858 7.15 27.07 43.08
C ASP A 858 8.57 27.20 43.67
N GLU A 859 8.88 28.40 44.19
CA GLU A 859 10.24 28.79 44.59
C GLU A 859 10.84 27.87 45.67
N GLU A 860 10.04 27.39 46.63
CA GLU A 860 10.45 26.42 47.65
C GLU A 860 10.70 25.01 47.07
N ALA A 861 9.85 24.56 46.13
CA ALA A 861 9.99 23.26 45.47
C ALA A 861 11.20 23.22 44.53
N LEU A 862 11.48 24.34 43.85
CA LEU A 862 12.65 24.53 43.00
C LEU A 862 13.94 24.51 43.83
N ALA A 863 13.97 25.18 45.00
CA ALA A 863 15.12 25.17 45.89
C ALA A 863 15.46 23.75 46.38
N LEU A 864 14.44 23.00 46.85
CA LEU A 864 14.59 21.62 47.34
C LEU A 864 15.01 20.66 46.20
N HIS A 865 14.50 20.86 44.99
CA HIS A 865 14.94 20.11 43.81
C HIS A 865 16.41 20.36 43.49
N LEU A 866 16.88 21.62 43.52
CA LEU A 866 18.27 21.99 43.24
C LEU A 866 19.25 21.47 44.31
N GLU A 867 18.87 21.49 45.59
CA GLU A 867 19.67 20.93 46.68
C GLU A 867 19.90 19.42 46.49
N LYS A 868 18.82 18.67 46.22
CA LYS A 868 18.89 17.24 45.89
C LYS A 868 19.72 16.95 44.63
N LEU A 869 19.62 17.81 43.62
CA LEU A 869 20.41 17.73 42.39
C LEU A 869 21.92 17.87 42.67
N GLN A 870 22.27 18.79 43.56
CA GLN A 870 23.64 19.05 43.98
C GLN A 870 24.22 17.85 44.76
N GLU A 871 23.47 17.28 45.70
CA GLU A 871 23.86 16.07 46.43
C GLU A 871 24.09 14.87 45.49
N GLU A 872 23.16 14.61 44.57
CA GLU A 872 23.25 13.52 43.58
C GLU A 872 24.46 13.69 42.64
N PHE A 873 24.77 14.93 42.25
CA PHE A 873 25.94 15.24 41.43
C PHE A 873 27.26 15.03 42.19
N ILE A 874 27.36 15.49 43.44
CA ILE A 874 28.54 15.33 44.28
C ILE A 874 28.83 13.84 44.52
N ALA A 875 27.83 13.07 44.95
CA ALA A 875 27.98 11.64 45.19
C ALA A 875 28.45 10.88 43.93
N ARG A 876 27.98 11.28 42.73
CA ARG A 876 28.40 10.67 41.46
C ARG A 876 29.79 11.10 41.00
N ILE A 877 30.21 12.35 41.23
CA ILE A 877 31.55 12.79 40.80
C ILE A 877 32.63 12.21 41.72
N GLU A 878 32.37 12.11 43.02
CA GLU A 878 33.23 11.42 43.99
C GLU A 878 33.39 9.93 43.63
N ALA A 879 32.30 9.24 43.26
CA ALA A 879 32.36 7.84 42.80
C ALA A 879 33.18 7.64 41.51
N ILE A 880 33.27 8.65 40.63
CA ILE A 880 34.09 8.60 39.40
C ILE A 880 35.58 8.88 39.70
N GLU A 881 35.87 9.65 40.75
CA GLU A 881 37.24 10.07 41.09
C GLU A 881 37.91 9.17 42.14
N GLY A 882 37.16 8.57 43.07
CA GLY A 882 37.69 7.75 44.17
C GLY A 882 38.17 6.33 43.79
N ASP A 883 37.96 5.91 42.55
CA ASP A 883 38.21 4.54 42.07
C ASP A 883 39.72 4.26 41.79
N SER A 884 40.65 4.98 42.44
CA SER A 884 42.08 5.03 42.09
C SER A 884 43.06 4.30 43.01
N ASP A 885 42.72 4.07 44.29
CA ASP A 885 43.74 3.87 45.34
C ASP A 885 43.74 2.48 46.01
N THR A 886 42.91 1.52 45.56
CA THR A 886 42.90 0.15 46.12
C THR A 886 43.00 -0.94 45.06
N GLU A 887 44.21 -1.50 44.89
CA GLU A 887 44.39 -2.84 44.32
C GLU A 887 43.89 -3.89 45.32
N SER A 888 42.61 -4.25 45.21
CA SER A 888 42.04 -5.44 45.85
C SER A 888 41.14 -6.16 44.87
N GLU A 889 41.11 -7.50 44.96
CA GLU A 889 40.33 -8.37 44.07
C GLU A 889 38.87 -7.90 43.92
N PRO A 890 38.24 -8.11 42.74
CA PRO A 890 36.86 -7.71 42.50
C PRO A 890 35.89 -8.55 43.36
N GLN A 891 35.66 -8.10 44.59
CA GLN A 891 34.57 -8.58 45.41
C GLN A 891 33.27 -8.16 44.74
N THR A 892 32.41 -9.14 44.48
CA THR A 892 31.09 -8.94 43.88
C THR A 892 30.24 -8.06 44.79
N LEU A 893 30.15 -6.77 44.46
CA LEU A 893 29.13 -5.89 44.97
C LEU A 893 27.77 -6.34 44.40
N SER A 894 26.98 -7.02 45.24
CA SER A 894 25.55 -7.19 45.02
C SER A 894 24.89 -5.83 44.81
N PRO A 895 23.90 -5.68 43.90
CA PRO A 895 23.14 -4.45 43.77
C PRO A 895 22.32 -4.23 45.04
N ILE A 896 22.84 -3.40 45.96
CA ILE A 896 22.03 -2.84 47.03
C ILE A 896 21.01 -1.93 46.36
N HIS A 897 19.74 -2.17 46.65
CA HIS A 897 18.61 -1.40 46.14
C HIS A 897 18.88 0.11 46.23
N SER A 898 19.18 0.74 45.10
CA SER A 898 18.82 2.14 44.92
C SER A 898 17.32 2.20 45.11
N ALA A 899 16.87 2.99 46.09
CA ALA A 899 15.46 3.20 46.34
C ALA A 899 14.76 3.53 45.01
N THR A 900 13.58 2.95 44.84
CA THR A 900 12.66 3.27 43.77
C THR A 900 12.64 4.79 43.55
N SER A 901 13.22 5.24 42.43
CA SER A 901 12.61 6.34 41.71
C SER A 901 11.24 5.83 41.34
N GLU A 902 10.23 6.17 42.16
CA GLU A 902 8.84 5.95 41.78
C GLU A 902 8.67 6.52 40.37
N PRO A 903 7.99 5.79 39.46
CA PRO A 903 7.65 6.38 38.18
C PRO A 903 6.90 7.69 38.48
N PHE A 904 7.17 8.75 37.72
CA PHE A 904 6.42 10.00 37.83
C PHE A 904 4.93 9.67 37.83
N MET A 905 4.32 9.72 39.01
CA MET A 905 2.89 9.73 39.17
C MET A 905 2.47 11.04 38.52
N PHE A 906 1.77 10.94 37.40
CA PHE A 906 0.83 12.00 37.07
C PHE A 906 -0.15 12.03 38.25
N GLU A 907 -0.09 13.10 39.06
CA GLU A 907 -1.21 13.38 39.95
C GLU A 907 -2.45 13.51 39.07
N ASP A 908 -3.49 12.74 39.41
CA ASP A 908 -4.78 12.86 38.75
C ASP A 908 -5.27 14.30 38.91
N ALA A 909 -5.43 15.02 37.79
CA ALA A 909 -6.16 16.27 37.79
C ALA A 909 -7.54 16.00 38.42
N PRO A 910 -8.00 16.80 39.39
CA PRO A 910 -9.10 16.41 40.27
C PRO A 910 -10.40 16.27 39.49
N ALA A 911 -10.79 15.02 39.25
CA ALA A 911 -12.13 14.70 38.79
C ALA A 911 -13.13 15.19 39.85
N THR A 912 -13.92 16.19 39.48
CA THR A 912 -15.01 16.72 40.29
C THR A 912 -15.94 15.59 40.73
N LYS A 913 -16.01 15.34 42.04
CA LYS A 913 -16.97 14.41 42.63
C LYS A 913 -18.40 14.87 42.30
N GLN A 914 -19.06 14.15 41.41
CA GLN A 914 -20.51 13.97 41.48
C GLN A 914 -20.77 12.61 42.13
N GLU A 915 -21.48 12.62 43.25
CA GLU A 915 -21.88 11.42 43.96
C GLU A 915 -23.09 10.79 43.26
N GLU A 916 -22.92 9.61 42.67
CA GLU A 916 -24.05 8.71 42.42
C GLU A 916 -24.06 7.61 43.49
N PHE A 917 -25.12 7.57 44.29
CA PHE A 917 -25.34 6.55 45.30
C PHE A 917 -26.74 5.94 45.14
N ARG A 918 -26.82 4.74 44.57
CA ARG A 918 -27.92 3.76 44.59
C ARG A 918 -27.46 2.54 43.79
N MET A 919 -27.84 1.28 44.05
CA MET A 919 -28.65 0.59 45.08
C MET A 919 -28.21 -0.90 44.93
N VAL A 920 -28.15 -1.82 45.90
CA VAL A 920 -29.12 -2.56 46.74
C VAL A 920 -28.20 -3.51 47.60
N ASP A 921 -28.43 -3.88 48.86
CA ASP A 921 -29.41 -4.90 49.31
C ASP A 921 -29.41 -5.09 50.85
N LEU A 922 -30.40 -5.87 51.33
CA LEU A 922 -30.63 -6.38 52.70
C LEU A 922 -31.43 -5.52 53.71
N SER A 923 -32.76 -5.68 53.62
CA SER A 923 -33.68 -6.21 54.65
C SER A 923 -33.87 -5.57 56.05
N GLU A 924 -35.15 -5.63 56.48
CA GLU A 924 -35.74 -5.50 57.84
C GLU A 924 -36.21 -4.11 58.35
N ASP A 925 -37.54 -3.94 58.26
CA ASP A 925 -38.50 -3.45 59.27
C ASP A 925 -38.63 -1.98 59.74
N VAL A 926 -39.89 -1.68 60.11
CA VAL A 926 -40.44 -0.60 60.98
C VAL A 926 -40.80 0.79 60.37
N ASN A 927 -42.08 0.89 59.98
CA ASN A 927 -43.08 1.94 60.29
C ASN A 927 -42.92 3.46 60.00
N ASP A 928 -44.06 4.00 59.54
CA ASP A 928 -44.74 5.26 59.92
C ASP A 928 -44.47 6.62 59.24
N THR A 929 -45.54 7.08 58.57
CA THR A 929 -46.16 8.43 58.57
C THR A 929 -45.50 9.65 57.91
N GLU A 930 -46.23 10.20 56.92
CA GLU A 930 -46.68 11.63 56.81
C GLU A 930 -45.62 12.75 56.57
N THR A 931 -45.87 13.90 55.93
CA THR A 931 -46.87 14.46 54.97
C THR A 931 -46.32 15.83 54.50
N ASN A 932 -46.68 16.29 53.28
CA ASN A 932 -46.75 17.72 52.87
C ASN A 932 -45.42 18.56 52.90
N ASP A 933 -45.27 19.72 52.25
CA ASP A 933 -46.10 20.44 51.27
C ASP A 933 -45.21 21.29 50.32
N MET A 934 -45.82 21.81 49.25
CA MET A 934 -45.27 22.79 48.28
C MET A 934 -45.52 24.25 48.78
N PRO A 935 -45.26 25.36 48.01
CA PRO A 935 -44.29 25.69 46.93
C PRO A 935 -43.67 27.12 47.05
N ALA A 936 -43.05 27.60 45.94
CA ALA A 936 -43.07 28.99 45.42
C ALA A 936 -41.81 29.91 45.54
N SER A 937 -41.66 30.74 44.49
CA SER A 937 -40.65 31.78 44.20
C SER A 937 -41.30 33.19 44.27
N PRO A 938 -40.83 34.32 43.67
CA PRO A 938 -39.56 34.72 42.99
C PRO A 938 -39.08 36.18 43.35
N LEU A 939 -38.18 36.78 42.52
CA LEU A 939 -38.06 38.23 42.12
C LEU A 939 -36.91 39.16 42.68
N TRP A 940 -36.13 39.73 41.72
CA TRP A 940 -35.55 41.12 41.62
C TRP A 940 -34.38 41.55 42.57
N SER A 941 -33.47 42.49 42.24
CA SER A 941 -33.00 43.12 40.97
C SER A 941 -31.80 44.09 41.22
N ASP A 942 -30.96 44.30 40.19
CA ASP A 942 -30.13 45.49 39.85
C ASP A 942 -29.02 46.09 40.77
N ILE A 943 -27.87 46.43 40.15
CA ILE A 943 -27.20 47.77 40.16
C ILE A 943 -26.11 47.84 39.05
N PHE A 944 -25.91 49.05 38.49
CA PHE A 944 -25.08 49.43 37.32
C PHE A 944 -23.62 49.85 37.74
N GLU A 945 -22.64 50.20 36.89
CA GLU A 945 -22.68 50.65 35.47
C GLU A 945 -21.44 50.24 34.60
N SER A 946 -20.56 51.19 34.19
CA SER A 946 -19.65 51.17 33.03
C SER A 946 -18.19 51.59 33.32
N ASP A 947 -17.24 51.24 32.41
CA ASP A 947 -16.56 52.21 31.52
C ASP A 947 -15.54 51.54 30.54
N GLU A 948 -15.47 52.05 29.31
CA GLU A 948 -14.52 51.70 28.23
C GLU A 948 -13.38 52.74 28.14
N VAL A 949 -12.15 52.35 27.74
CA VAL A 949 -11.22 53.21 26.96
C VAL A 949 -10.31 52.35 26.05
N ASP A 950 -10.21 52.75 24.78
CA ASP A 950 -9.26 52.30 23.74
C ASP A 950 -7.78 52.61 24.04
N GLU A 951 -6.83 51.84 23.51
CA GLU A 951 -5.76 52.44 22.70
C GLU A 951 -5.05 51.45 21.76
N SER A 952 -4.59 51.96 20.61
CA SER A 952 -3.86 51.20 19.58
C SER A 952 -2.70 52.03 19.03
N SER A 953 -1.75 51.36 18.36
CA SER A 953 -0.70 51.92 17.45
C SER A 953 0.65 52.36 18.04
N ARG A 954 1.71 51.57 17.74
CA ARG A 954 3.10 51.97 17.36
C ARG A 954 3.89 50.68 17.07
N MET A 955 4.39 50.35 15.87
CA MET A 955 5.27 51.03 14.88
C MET A 955 6.78 50.79 15.12
N MET A 956 7.35 49.95 14.23
CA MET A 956 8.73 49.90 13.68
C MET A 956 10.00 49.74 14.56
N ASP A 957 10.86 48.86 14.02
CA ASP A 957 12.33 48.79 14.06
C ASP A 957 13.09 48.62 15.40
N VAL A 958 13.95 47.60 15.45
CA VAL A 958 15.43 47.74 15.38
C VAL A 958 16.10 46.34 15.44
N ASP A 959 17.14 46.13 14.62
CA ASP A 959 18.02 44.94 14.63
C ASP A 959 18.86 44.80 15.91
N GLY A 960 19.20 43.55 16.29
CA GLY A 960 20.14 43.21 17.37
C GLY A 960 20.54 41.75 17.39
#